data_AF-A0AAV9TPP8-F1
#
_entry.id   AF-A0AAV9TPP8-F1
#
_cell.length_a   1.000
_cell.length_b   1.000
_cell.length_c   1.000
_cell.angle_alpha   90.00
_cell.angle_beta   90.00
_cell.angle_gamma   90.00
#
_symmetry.space_group_name_H-M   'P 1'
#
loop_
_entity.id
_entity.type
_entity.pdbx_description
1 polymer ?
#
loop_
_entity_poly.entity_id
_entity_poly.type
_entity_poly.pdbx_seq_one_letter_code
_entity_poly.pdbx_strand_id
1 'polypeptide(L)'
;MSTGVLDCPEDSNSTDCHLRAVLRVLKESQDQEDSKYDWDPVTFVFTVLLGVAALAFAVLTIAQGLVAARKGYRKASKRAISTWAANTQKEWIWGELNFQYTARTPIFRIDYLLDWVEDWDPKGWAECPDPAYEDVDPGHGLQSATAATWIAFFKVTGLEKIEPPVKAGPSEKNNLPVKAWLLDRVGLQEKAEPSENVCGLRSAVADFLPDDLVAAPAYAQGGVVIAAAAAVGIQRWPFTKGFPEQPVIIGRSFQFDFRQHPILGSIGSFSNHHPTDRKMKVPSPLKLKSTMQYALGIIQLHGLSQSEDEKIKVNLVSDYESFKDLMVKVARDTQSVHTTAPYHGRFEVPRAFFGEHVNASHCLFKAVTPDDPPELFPLTSSKLSMDCSLTTLALCGMYWAEADLYAFGKSEFGSWPIPIKEHPFPSWRRFDWRADSPPHDGYGNIRGDTAVLQLCLKQVENPDEVREWYGKADPATQQDLRRRILEQLCRVDSWFWREKDVDYRIADLYRTYLLLSHAEKTTEANIFNALAEECGSDGCHANENSKFAAARSHHPRMMRVLRNLLDALDLTEDTLEESRMPDGESTGPLKDLDHMREVFGRYRDELDAIAAPFSGMSKDSTHLLLDRLGLVVVCNSEQEDGWPLWDRFLRPRNDSRRDVDDVLIFRFILMVLLFQTAIDNSEVLNSSLWDRVIPII
;
A
#
# COMPACT_ATOMS: atom_id res chain seq x y z
N MET A 1 65.29 -39.81 61.86
CA MET A 1 64.13 -40.28 61.08
C MET A 1 64.65 -40.68 59.71
N SER A 2 64.59 -41.96 59.39
CA SER A 2 65.10 -42.54 58.14
C SER A 2 64.12 -42.26 57.01
N THR A 3 64.60 -41.70 55.90
CA THR A 3 63.82 -41.45 54.67
C THR A 3 63.63 -42.77 53.92
N GLY A 4 62.48 -43.41 54.14
CA GLY A 4 62.02 -44.55 53.35
C GLY A 4 61.52 -44.08 51.97
N VAL A 5 62.29 -44.43 50.94
CA VAL A 5 61.99 -44.24 49.53
C VAL A 5 60.66 -44.95 49.17
N LEU A 6 59.75 -44.24 48.51
CA LEU A 6 58.48 -44.76 48.00
C LEU A 6 58.72 -45.55 46.70
N ASP A 7 58.72 -46.88 46.78
CA ASP A 7 58.65 -47.74 45.59
C ASP A 7 57.23 -47.75 45.01
N CYS A 8 57.00 -46.93 43.98
CA CYS A 8 55.86 -47.02 43.08
C CYS A 8 56.35 -47.63 41.75
N PRO A 9 55.74 -48.72 41.24
CA PRO A 9 56.14 -49.29 39.95
C PRO A 9 55.84 -48.32 38.80
N GLU A 10 56.75 -48.24 37.82
CA GLU A 10 56.84 -47.17 36.81
C GLU A 10 55.61 -47.00 35.89
N ASP A 11 54.69 -47.97 35.83
CA ASP A 11 53.52 -47.96 34.95
C ASP A 11 52.20 -47.58 35.64
N SER A 12 52.24 -47.03 36.86
CA SER A 12 51.02 -46.74 37.64
C SER A 12 50.64 -45.25 37.67
N ASN A 13 49.37 -44.95 37.35
CA ASN A 13 48.75 -43.62 37.44
C ASN A 13 48.88 -43.07 38.87
N SER A 14 49.20 -41.78 39.02
CA SER A 14 49.40 -41.11 40.33
C SER A 14 48.25 -41.30 41.31
N THR A 15 47.01 -41.48 40.83
CA THR A 15 45.85 -41.78 41.70
C THR A 15 45.92 -43.18 42.30
N ASP A 16 46.44 -44.18 41.59
CA ASP A 16 46.56 -45.56 42.11
C ASP A 16 47.64 -45.66 43.19
N CYS A 17 48.76 -44.94 43.03
CA CYS A 17 49.79 -44.87 44.07
C CYS A 17 49.32 -44.11 45.32
N HIS A 18 48.51 -43.06 45.16
CA HIS A 18 47.89 -42.36 46.29
C HIS A 18 46.90 -43.26 47.03
N LEU A 19 46.08 -44.02 46.30
CA LEU A 19 45.08 -44.90 46.88
C LEU A 19 45.73 -46.07 47.64
N ARG A 20 46.84 -46.63 47.13
CA ARG A 20 47.62 -47.65 47.86
C ARG A 20 48.33 -47.10 49.09
N ALA A 21 48.84 -45.87 49.04
CA ALA A 21 49.44 -45.22 50.21
C ALA A 21 48.38 -45.01 51.31
N VAL A 22 47.18 -44.53 50.93
CA VAL A 22 46.06 -44.35 51.87
C VAL A 22 45.55 -45.69 52.40
N LEU A 23 45.44 -46.73 51.58
CA LEU A 23 45.06 -48.06 52.03
C LEU A 23 46.09 -48.70 52.97
N ARG A 24 47.39 -48.42 52.77
CA ARG A 24 48.44 -48.91 53.69
C ARG A 24 48.35 -48.21 55.04
N VAL A 25 48.13 -46.88 55.05
CA VAL A 25 47.92 -46.12 56.29
C VAL A 25 46.64 -46.57 57.02
N LEU A 26 45.56 -46.85 56.27
CA LEU A 26 44.32 -47.37 56.85
C LEU A 26 44.49 -48.79 57.43
N LYS A 27 45.26 -49.65 56.75
CA LYS A 27 45.55 -51.00 57.24
C LYS A 27 46.45 -50.98 58.48
N GLU A 28 47.43 -50.07 58.51
CA GLU A 28 48.31 -49.85 59.66
C GLU A 28 47.56 -49.24 60.86
N SER A 29 46.50 -48.45 60.62
CA SER A 29 45.58 -48.01 61.67
C SER A 29 44.63 -49.11 62.16
N GLN A 30 44.34 -50.12 61.33
CA GLN A 30 43.45 -51.23 61.69
C GLN A 30 44.17 -52.30 62.52
N ASP A 31 45.46 -52.54 62.29
CA ASP A 31 46.29 -53.43 63.12
C ASP A 31 46.62 -52.84 64.52
N GLN A 32 46.25 -51.58 64.78
CA GLN A 32 46.38 -50.92 66.09
C GLN A 32 45.14 -51.09 67.01
N GLU A 33 44.04 -51.69 66.52
CA GLU A 33 42.76 -51.82 67.26
C GLU A 33 42.80 -52.82 68.44
N ASP A 34 43.85 -53.63 68.61
CA ASP A 34 44.01 -54.49 69.79
C ASP A 34 44.65 -53.78 71.01
N SER A 35 44.94 -52.48 70.91
CA SER A 35 45.41 -51.67 72.02
C SER A 35 44.31 -50.73 72.53
N LYS A 36 43.72 -51.13 73.67
CA LYS A 36 42.91 -50.35 74.62
C LYS A 36 42.70 -48.87 74.22
N TYR A 37 41.54 -48.56 73.64
CA TYR A 37 41.12 -47.20 73.28
C TYR A 37 41.11 -46.28 74.52
N ASP A 38 42.16 -45.49 74.67
CA ASP A 38 42.21 -44.35 75.60
C ASP A 38 41.57 -43.16 74.87
N TRP A 39 40.32 -42.84 75.21
CA TRP A 39 39.61 -41.69 74.65
C TRP A 39 40.21 -40.41 75.22
N ASP A 40 41.31 -39.94 74.63
CA ASP A 40 41.81 -38.60 74.92
C ASP A 40 40.81 -37.59 74.33
N PRO A 41 40.10 -36.79 75.16
CA PRO A 41 39.10 -35.84 74.68
C PRO A 41 39.65 -34.84 73.67
N VAL A 42 40.96 -34.59 73.69
CA VAL A 42 41.63 -33.76 72.68
C VAL A 42 41.60 -34.43 71.31
N THR A 43 41.96 -35.71 71.22
CA THR A 43 41.92 -36.45 69.94
C THR A 43 40.51 -36.55 69.39
N PHE A 44 39.49 -36.81 70.22
CA PHE A 44 38.09 -36.84 69.77
C PHE A 44 37.63 -35.53 69.13
N VAL A 45 37.98 -34.38 69.74
CA VAL A 45 37.65 -33.05 69.18
C VAL A 45 38.33 -32.85 67.83
N PHE A 46 39.59 -33.26 67.67
CA PHE A 46 40.28 -33.19 66.37
C PHE A 46 39.63 -34.09 65.32
N THR A 47 39.19 -35.30 65.67
CA THR A 47 38.51 -36.21 64.73
C THR A 47 37.15 -35.66 64.30
N VAL A 48 36.40 -35.04 65.22
CA VAL A 48 35.13 -34.38 64.88
C VAL A 48 35.36 -33.17 63.97
N LEU A 49 36.36 -32.34 64.26
CA LEU A 49 36.72 -31.19 63.40
C LEU A 49 37.17 -31.63 62.01
N LEU A 50 37.98 -32.69 61.90
CA LEU A 50 38.38 -33.28 60.63
C LEU A 50 37.19 -33.87 59.87
N GLY A 51 36.27 -34.54 60.57
CA GLY A 51 35.03 -35.07 59.97
C GLY A 51 34.12 -33.95 59.44
N VAL A 52 33.96 -32.86 60.18
CA VAL A 52 33.20 -31.68 59.73
C VAL A 52 33.88 -31.00 58.54
N ALA A 53 35.22 -30.88 58.55
CA ALA A 53 35.96 -30.34 57.42
C ALA A 53 35.83 -31.23 56.18
N ALA A 54 35.95 -32.54 56.33
CA ALA A 54 35.78 -33.51 55.24
C ALA A 54 34.36 -33.47 54.66
N LEU A 55 33.32 -33.37 55.51
CA LEU A 55 31.94 -33.19 55.08
C LEU A 55 31.78 -31.87 54.30
N ALA A 56 32.37 -30.77 54.78
CA ALA A 56 32.33 -29.49 54.09
C ALA A 56 33.00 -29.57 52.71
N PHE A 57 34.15 -30.25 52.60
CA PHE A 57 34.82 -30.49 51.33
C PHE A 57 33.99 -31.41 50.40
N ALA A 58 33.34 -32.44 50.93
CA ALA A 58 32.44 -33.31 50.15
C ALA A 58 31.23 -32.54 49.60
N VAL A 59 30.61 -31.68 50.41
CA VAL A 59 29.52 -30.79 49.98
C VAL A 59 30.00 -29.79 48.92
N LEU A 60 31.18 -29.21 49.11
CA LEU A 60 31.81 -28.30 48.14
C LEU A 60 32.12 -28.99 46.82
N THR A 61 32.64 -30.21 46.85
CA THR A 61 32.95 -30.99 45.63
C THR A 61 31.69 -31.46 44.91
N ILE A 62 30.63 -31.85 45.63
CA ILE A 62 29.31 -32.11 45.04
C ILE A 62 28.73 -30.84 44.41
N ALA A 63 28.83 -29.69 45.09
CA ALA A 63 28.38 -28.41 44.55
C ALA A 63 29.19 -27.99 43.32
N GLN A 64 30.51 -28.17 43.34
CA GLN A 64 31.39 -27.91 42.19
C GLN A 64 31.11 -28.86 41.03
N GLY A 65 30.86 -30.15 41.30
CA GLY A 65 30.48 -31.14 40.30
C GLY A 65 29.13 -30.81 39.65
N LEU A 66 28.13 -30.42 40.44
CA LEU A 66 26.83 -29.94 39.95
C LEU A 66 26.97 -28.65 39.14
N VAL A 67 27.86 -27.74 39.54
CA VAL A 67 28.12 -26.50 38.80
C VAL A 67 28.89 -26.76 37.50
N ALA A 68 29.84 -27.70 37.50
CA ALA A 68 30.65 -28.05 36.33
C ALA A 68 29.88 -28.89 35.30
N ALA A 69 28.91 -29.70 35.73
CA ALA A 69 28.01 -30.46 34.85
C ALA A 69 26.92 -29.59 34.20
N ARG A 70 26.87 -28.28 34.48
CA ARG A 70 25.90 -27.36 33.89
C ARG A 70 26.09 -27.25 32.38
N LYS A 71 25.01 -27.46 31.65
CA LYS A 71 24.90 -27.10 30.23
C LYS A 71 25.12 -25.59 30.10
N GLY A 72 25.88 -25.16 29.10
CA GLY A 72 26.24 -23.74 28.91
C GLY A 72 25.00 -22.83 28.88
N TYR A 73 25.07 -21.69 29.57
CA TYR A 73 23.98 -20.73 29.68
C TYR A 73 23.86 -19.83 28.46
N ARG A 74 22.66 -19.70 27.89
CA ARG A 74 22.38 -18.68 26.87
C ARG A 74 21.60 -17.54 27.51
N LYS A 75 22.30 -16.49 27.92
CA LYS A 75 21.65 -15.26 28.39
C LYS A 75 21.39 -14.34 27.20
N ALA A 76 20.12 -14.01 26.96
CA ALA A 76 19.74 -12.94 26.05
C ALA A 76 20.21 -11.58 26.62
N SER A 77 21.43 -11.18 26.26
CA SER A 77 22.07 -9.97 26.78
C SER A 77 21.49 -8.70 26.16
N LYS A 78 21.76 -7.53 26.77
CA LYS A 78 21.45 -6.21 26.18
C LYS A 78 22.11 -6.01 24.81
N ARG A 79 23.24 -6.66 24.55
CA ARG A 79 23.88 -6.68 23.22
C ARG A 79 23.10 -7.55 22.23
N ALA A 80 22.45 -8.62 22.70
CA ALA A 80 21.72 -9.55 21.87
C ALA A 80 20.30 -9.08 21.53
N ILE A 81 19.55 -8.51 22.49
CA ILE A 81 18.13 -8.14 22.27
C ILE A 81 17.83 -6.66 22.59
N SER A 82 18.84 -5.79 22.64
CA SER A 82 18.69 -4.34 22.90
C SER A 82 17.90 -4.03 24.19
N THR A 83 17.02 -3.02 24.14
CA THR A 83 16.11 -2.59 25.20
C THR A 83 15.23 -3.72 25.74
N TRP A 84 14.90 -4.71 24.90
CA TRP A 84 14.10 -5.88 25.27
C TRP A 84 14.77 -6.80 26.30
N ALA A 85 16.10 -6.69 26.47
CA ALA A 85 16.80 -7.43 27.52
C ALA A 85 16.29 -7.09 28.93
N ALA A 86 15.74 -5.89 29.12
CA ALA A 86 15.13 -5.48 30.38
C ALA A 86 13.91 -6.36 30.76
N ASN A 87 13.26 -6.98 29.77
CA ASN A 87 12.10 -7.84 29.98
C ASN A 87 12.47 -9.33 30.16
N THR A 88 13.76 -9.65 30.29
CA THR A 88 14.22 -11.04 30.52
C THR A 88 14.01 -11.43 31.98
N GLN A 89 13.22 -12.48 32.20
CA GLN A 89 12.99 -13.05 33.51
C GLN A 89 13.95 -14.21 33.77
N LYS A 90 14.35 -14.36 35.04
CA LYS A 90 15.23 -15.42 35.51
C LYS A 90 14.47 -16.24 36.54
N GLU A 91 14.27 -17.52 36.26
CA GLU A 91 13.57 -18.44 37.16
C GLU A 91 14.51 -19.58 37.56
N TRP A 92 14.38 -20.08 38.80
CA TRP A 92 15.14 -21.23 39.28
C TRP A 92 14.30 -22.50 39.16
N ILE A 93 14.73 -23.43 38.32
CA ILE A 93 14.11 -24.74 38.16
C ILE A 93 14.81 -25.72 39.09
N TRP A 94 14.13 -26.08 40.18
CA TRP A 94 14.65 -27.03 41.17
C TRP A 94 14.96 -28.41 40.59
N GLY A 95 14.15 -28.89 39.64
CA GLY A 95 14.33 -30.21 39.02
C GLY A 95 15.61 -30.36 38.20
N GLU A 96 16.12 -29.25 37.65
CA GLU A 96 17.37 -29.22 36.89
C GLU A 96 18.53 -28.61 37.70
N LEU A 97 18.25 -28.12 38.91
CA LEU A 97 19.15 -27.31 39.73
C LEU A 97 19.77 -26.15 38.93
N ASN A 98 18.94 -25.55 38.07
CA ASN A 98 19.37 -24.63 37.04
C ASN A 98 18.54 -23.33 36.99
N PHE A 99 19.15 -22.28 36.44
CA PHE A 99 18.41 -21.06 36.09
C PHE A 99 17.94 -21.15 34.65
N GLN A 100 16.65 -20.86 34.44
CA GLN A 100 16.05 -20.69 33.14
C GLN A 100 15.93 -19.19 32.84
N TYR A 101 16.38 -18.79 31.65
CA TYR A 101 16.20 -17.42 31.16
C TYR A 101 15.07 -17.36 30.14
N THR A 102 14.03 -16.62 30.48
CA THR A 102 12.88 -16.38 29.58
C THR A 102 12.93 -14.94 29.09
N ALA A 103 13.32 -14.75 27.84
CA ALA A 103 13.30 -13.45 27.18
C ALA A 103 11.88 -13.13 26.70
N ARG A 104 11.42 -11.89 26.87
CA ARG A 104 10.17 -11.41 26.29
C ARG A 104 10.48 -10.47 25.14
N THR A 105 10.10 -10.87 23.94
CA THR A 105 10.39 -10.19 22.66
C THR A 105 9.10 -9.70 22.02
N PRO A 106 9.13 -8.67 21.16
CA PRO A 106 7.91 -8.14 20.56
C PRO A 106 7.30 -9.08 19.52
N ILE A 107 5.98 -9.03 19.41
CA ILE A 107 5.20 -9.57 18.29
C ILE A 107 4.46 -8.41 17.61
N PHE A 108 4.89 -8.06 16.40
CA PHE A 108 4.24 -7.00 15.63
C PHE A 108 3.13 -7.54 14.75
N ARG A 109 1.92 -6.99 14.93
CA ARG A 109 0.74 -7.25 14.09
C ARG A 109 0.28 -5.96 13.46
N ILE A 110 -0.25 -6.03 12.24
CA ILE A 110 -0.57 -4.84 11.44
C ILE A 110 -1.71 -4.01 12.06
N ASP A 111 -2.70 -4.67 12.65
CA ASP A 111 -3.80 -4.02 13.36
C ASP A 111 -3.32 -3.26 14.59
N TYR A 112 -2.49 -3.91 15.41
CA TYR A 112 -1.87 -3.25 16.55
C TYR A 112 -1.07 -2.00 16.16
N LEU A 113 -0.32 -2.05 15.06
CA LEU A 113 0.47 -0.91 14.59
C LEU A 113 -0.40 0.23 14.06
N LEU A 114 -1.48 -0.08 13.34
CA LEU A 114 -2.39 0.94 12.84
C LEU A 114 -3.11 1.67 13.99
N ASP A 115 -3.56 0.94 15.01
CA ASP A 115 -4.19 1.49 16.20
C ASP A 115 -3.20 2.33 17.03
N TRP A 116 -1.96 1.85 17.19
CA TRP A 116 -0.93 2.56 17.95
C TRP A 116 -0.60 3.94 17.34
N VAL A 117 -0.52 4.07 16.02
CA VAL A 117 -0.29 5.38 15.38
C VAL A 117 -1.56 6.24 15.35
N GLU A 118 -2.75 5.71 15.67
CA GLU A 118 -3.95 6.55 15.90
C GLU A 118 -3.95 7.19 17.28
N ASP A 119 -3.50 6.45 18.29
CA ASP A 119 -3.32 6.96 19.66
C ASP A 119 -2.04 7.81 19.81
N TRP A 120 -1.10 7.70 18.87
CA TRP A 120 0.09 8.54 18.83
C TRP A 120 -0.33 10.00 18.58
N ASP A 121 -0.42 10.77 19.67
CA ASP A 121 -0.84 12.17 19.65
C ASP A 121 0.34 13.09 19.32
N PRO A 122 0.43 13.65 18.09
CA PRO A 122 1.47 14.62 17.76
C PRO A 122 1.21 15.99 18.41
N LYS A 123 0.09 16.20 19.14
CA LYS A 123 -0.30 17.51 19.71
C LYS A 123 0.72 18.11 20.70
N GLY A 124 1.76 17.38 21.09
CA GLY A 124 2.92 17.96 21.77
C GLY A 124 3.83 18.83 20.90
N TRP A 125 3.73 18.77 19.57
CA TRP A 125 4.71 19.33 18.60
C TRP A 125 4.07 20.12 17.44
N ALA A 126 2.97 20.85 17.73
CA ALA A 126 1.97 21.31 16.75
C ALA A 126 2.37 22.40 15.71
N GLU A 127 3.62 22.59 15.29
CA GLU A 127 3.94 23.65 14.30
C GLU A 127 4.80 23.25 13.09
N CYS A 128 5.31 22.02 13.01
CA CYS A 128 6.03 21.55 11.82
C CYS A 128 5.50 20.18 11.38
N PRO A 129 5.12 19.97 10.10
CA PRO A 129 4.92 18.63 9.59
C PRO A 129 6.22 17.85 9.80
N ASP A 130 6.16 16.79 10.61
CA ASP A 130 7.31 15.94 10.83
C ASP A 130 7.83 15.43 9.48
N PRO A 131 9.15 15.47 9.25
CA PRO A 131 9.69 14.93 8.03
C PRO A 131 9.33 13.44 7.95
N ALA A 132 8.92 12.98 6.76
CA ALA A 132 8.59 11.56 6.51
C ALA A 132 9.72 10.60 6.89
N TYR A 133 10.95 11.12 6.96
CA TYR A 133 12.15 10.41 7.36
C TYR A 133 12.94 11.20 8.40
N GLU A 134 13.50 10.48 9.36
CA GLU A 134 14.48 11.01 10.29
C GLU A 134 15.88 10.52 9.91
N ASP A 135 16.85 11.42 9.96
CA ASP A 135 18.26 11.06 9.83
C ASP A 135 18.75 10.46 11.14
N VAL A 136 18.94 9.15 11.16
CA VAL A 136 19.50 8.43 12.30
C VAL A 136 20.98 8.17 12.03
N ASP A 137 21.84 8.53 12.97
CA ASP A 137 23.23 8.08 12.96
C ASP A 137 23.21 6.56 13.22
N PRO A 138 23.60 5.72 12.23
CA PRO A 138 23.61 4.28 12.42
C PRO A 138 24.49 3.85 13.61
N GLY A 139 25.46 4.70 13.98
CA GLY A 139 26.33 4.57 15.14
C GLY A 139 27.05 3.22 15.25
N HIS A 140 27.71 2.99 16.39
CA HIS A 140 28.20 1.66 16.77
C HIS A 140 27.08 0.61 16.92
N GLY A 141 25.80 1.02 16.86
CA GLY A 141 24.63 0.17 17.06
C GLY A 141 24.50 -0.93 16.00
N LEU A 142 24.68 -0.59 14.72
CA LEU A 142 24.67 -1.56 13.62
C LEU A 142 25.91 -2.47 13.61
N GLN A 143 27.07 -1.97 14.04
CA GLN A 143 28.29 -2.78 14.22
C GLN A 143 28.16 -3.77 15.39
N SER A 144 27.36 -3.45 16.41
CA SER A 144 27.09 -4.34 17.56
C SER A 144 25.94 -5.33 17.35
N ALA A 145 25.15 -5.17 16.28
CA ALA A 145 23.97 -5.96 15.96
C ALA A 145 24.28 -7.34 15.37
N THR A 146 25.55 -7.76 15.35
CA THR A 146 26.01 -9.07 14.85
C THR A 146 25.39 -10.27 15.57
N ALA A 147 24.71 -10.08 16.71
CA ALA A 147 24.08 -11.15 17.48
C ALA A 147 22.55 -11.28 17.28
N ALA A 148 21.85 -10.24 16.79
CA ALA A 148 20.43 -10.33 16.46
C ALA A 148 20.10 -9.38 15.31
N THR A 149 20.01 -9.94 14.11
CA THR A 149 19.81 -9.23 12.86
C THR A 149 18.43 -8.58 12.79
N TRP A 150 17.44 -9.09 13.53
CA TRP A 150 16.12 -8.45 13.65
C TRP A 150 16.15 -7.06 14.30
N ILE A 151 17.09 -6.75 15.20
CA ILE A 151 17.21 -5.38 15.76
C ILE A 151 17.63 -4.42 14.67
N ALA A 152 18.55 -4.85 13.79
CA ALA A 152 18.98 -4.03 12.67
C ALA A 152 17.78 -3.73 11.77
N PHE A 153 16.92 -4.72 11.50
CA PHE A 153 15.67 -4.50 10.77
C PHE A 153 14.76 -3.47 11.46
N PHE A 154 14.53 -3.57 12.78
CA PHE A 154 13.66 -2.62 13.50
C PHE A 154 14.22 -1.21 13.56
N LYS A 155 15.54 -1.06 13.63
CA LYS A 155 16.22 0.24 13.53
C LYS A 155 16.06 0.85 12.15
N VAL A 156 16.31 0.05 11.12
CA VAL A 156 16.22 0.43 9.70
C VAL A 156 14.80 0.87 9.35
N THR A 157 13.80 0.15 9.85
CA THR A 157 12.39 0.38 9.57
C THR A 157 11.70 1.32 10.56
N GLY A 158 12.35 1.74 11.64
CA GLY A 158 11.75 2.58 12.67
C GLY A 158 10.81 1.85 13.64
N LEU A 159 10.59 0.54 13.48
CA LEU A 159 9.80 -0.28 14.39
C LEU A 159 10.35 -0.31 15.83
N GLU A 160 11.64 0.01 16.05
CA GLU A 160 12.20 0.12 17.41
C GLU A 160 11.56 1.24 18.24
N LYS A 161 11.01 2.27 17.60
CA LYS A 161 10.33 3.39 18.27
C LYS A 161 8.94 3.03 18.78
N ILE A 162 8.41 1.88 18.38
CA ILE A 162 7.07 1.44 18.72
C ILE A 162 7.14 0.76 20.08
N GLU A 163 6.70 1.48 21.11
CA GLU A 163 6.59 0.91 22.44
C GLU A 163 5.35 0.02 22.53
N PRO A 164 5.49 -1.25 22.96
CA PRO A 164 4.34 -2.11 23.20
C PRO A 164 3.49 -1.48 24.30
N PRO A 165 2.16 -1.65 24.28
CA PRO A 165 1.29 -0.94 25.20
C PRO A 165 1.61 -1.43 26.62
N VAL A 166 2.13 -0.53 27.46
CA VAL A 166 2.65 -0.86 28.79
C VAL A 166 1.55 -1.39 29.75
N LYS A 167 0.27 -1.20 29.39
CA LYS A 167 -0.95 -1.85 29.89
C LYS A 167 -2.12 -1.07 29.30
N ALA A 168 -2.52 -1.37 28.07
CA ALA A 168 -3.85 -0.94 27.65
C ALA A 168 -4.84 -1.87 28.36
N GLY A 169 -5.60 -1.36 29.33
CA GLY A 169 -6.87 -2.01 29.66
C GLY A 169 -7.67 -2.15 28.36
N PRO A 170 -8.48 -3.22 28.18
CA PRO A 170 -9.22 -3.43 26.95
C PRO A 170 -9.97 -2.13 26.61
N SER A 171 -9.59 -1.51 25.49
CA SER A 171 -10.24 -0.29 25.01
C SER A 171 -11.71 -0.61 24.80
N GLU A 172 -12.58 0.03 25.58
CA GLU A 172 -14.03 -0.13 25.54
C GLU A 172 -14.65 0.40 24.22
N LYS A 173 -13.85 0.95 23.30
CA LYS A 173 -14.33 1.54 22.05
C LYS A 173 -14.44 0.49 20.93
N ASN A 174 -15.62 -0.11 20.88
CA ASN A 174 -16.44 -0.40 19.70
C ASN A 174 -15.73 -0.55 18.33
N ASN A 175 -15.67 -1.80 17.84
CA ASN A 175 -15.88 -2.28 16.45
C ASN A 175 -15.26 -3.68 16.17
N LEU A 176 -14.73 -4.34 17.20
CA LEU A 176 -14.21 -5.72 17.11
C LEU A 176 -15.20 -6.88 16.82
N PRO A 177 -16.55 -6.78 16.84
CA PRO A 177 -17.38 -7.97 16.61
C PRO A 177 -17.22 -8.54 15.18
N VAL A 178 -16.99 -7.71 14.17
CA VAL A 178 -17.02 -8.17 12.77
C VAL A 178 -15.77 -8.95 12.39
N LYS A 179 -14.59 -8.53 12.85
CA LYS A 179 -13.31 -9.21 12.58
C LYS A 179 -13.19 -10.51 13.39
N ALA A 180 -13.61 -10.49 14.66
CA ALA A 180 -13.67 -11.69 15.49
C ALA A 180 -14.68 -12.71 14.93
N TRP A 181 -15.84 -12.26 14.44
CA TRP A 181 -16.86 -13.10 13.82
C TRP A 181 -16.43 -13.69 12.46
N LEU A 182 -15.68 -12.94 11.64
CA LEU A 182 -15.11 -13.45 10.38
C LEU A 182 -14.03 -14.51 10.61
N LEU A 183 -13.12 -14.29 11.57
CA LEU A 183 -12.08 -15.26 11.91
C LEU A 183 -12.66 -16.55 12.54
N ASP A 184 -13.74 -16.44 13.30
CA ASP A 184 -14.48 -17.57 13.88
C ASP A 184 -15.15 -18.43 12.79
N ARG A 185 -15.67 -17.80 11.72
CA ARG A 185 -16.38 -18.49 10.64
C ARG A 185 -15.46 -19.20 9.62
N VAL A 186 -14.19 -18.80 9.54
CA VAL A 186 -13.20 -19.38 8.61
C VAL A 186 -12.33 -20.44 9.30
N GLY A 187 -12.50 -20.68 10.60
CA GLY A 187 -11.75 -21.71 11.33
C GLY A 187 -10.25 -21.41 11.48
N LEU A 188 -9.84 -20.15 11.27
CA LEU A 188 -8.46 -19.67 11.34
C LEU A 188 -8.08 -19.17 12.73
N GLN A 189 -8.72 -19.67 13.80
CA GLN A 189 -8.09 -19.61 15.11
C GLN A 189 -6.86 -20.53 15.08
N GLU A 190 -5.70 -19.99 14.68
CA GLU A 190 -4.50 -20.32 15.42
C GLU A 190 -4.89 -20.10 16.88
N LYS A 191 -4.97 -21.18 17.65
CA LYS A 191 -5.13 -21.12 19.10
C LYS A 191 -3.97 -20.28 19.60
N ALA A 192 -4.17 -18.97 19.72
CA ALA A 192 -3.26 -18.09 20.40
C ALA A 192 -3.03 -18.77 21.74
N GLU A 193 -1.82 -19.26 21.96
CA GLU A 193 -1.52 -19.92 23.21
C GLU A 193 -1.89 -18.93 24.32
N PRO A 194 -2.51 -19.36 25.43
CA PRO A 194 -2.86 -18.48 26.55
C PRO A 194 -1.63 -17.75 27.15
N SER A 195 -0.41 -18.04 26.68
CA SER A 195 0.86 -17.37 26.98
C SER A 195 1.17 -16.16 26.08
N GLU A 196 0.48 -15.98 24.93
CA GLU A 196 0.51 -14.76 24.12
C GLU A 196 -0.24 -13.67 24.89
N ASN A 197 0.45 -13.05 25.83
CA ASN A 197 -0.10 -11.99 26.64
C ASN A 197 -0.59 -10.85 25.74
N VAL A 198 -1.73 -10.28 26.14
CA VAL A 198 -2.45 -9.10 25.61
C VAL A 198 -1.56 -7.87 25.31
N CYS A 199 -0.27 -7.89 25.65
CA CYS A 199 0.67 -6.77 25.53
C CYS A 199 1.61 -6.83 24.31
N GLY A 200 1.34 -7.64 23.30
CA GLY A 200 2.19 -7.69 22.09
C GLY A 200 3.62 -8.21 22.35
N LEU A 201 3.79 -9.08 23.37
CA LEU A 201 5.06 -9.71 23.72
C LEU A 201 4.94 -11.23 23.71
N ARG A 202 5.94 -11.90 23.12
CA ARG A 202 6.10 -13.34 23.14
C ARG A 202 7.28 -13.74 24.02
N SER A 203 7.03 -14.71 24.89
CA SER A 203 8.08 -15.29 25.75
C SER A 203 8.83 -16.38 24.98
N ALA A 204 10.16 -16.33 25.00
CA ALA A 204 11.03 -17.34 24.44
C ALA A 204 12.06 -17.75 25.49
N VAL A 205 12.17 -19.06 25.76
CA VAL A 205 13.19 -19.58 26.65
C VAL A 205 14.52 -19.61 25.92
N ALA A 206 15.47 -18.81 26.36
CA ALA A 206 16.76 -18.63 25.68
C ALA A 206 17.60 -19.92 25.67
N ASP A 207 17.42 -20.79 26.66
CA ASP A 207 18.15 -22.06 26.80
C ASP A 207 17.65 -23.16 25.83
N PHE A 208 16.45 -23.00 25.24
CA PHE A 208 15.89 -23.92 24.24
C PHE A 208 15.97 -23.39 22.82
N LEU A 209 16.71 -22.29 22.60
CA LEU A 209 16.92 -21.78 21.25
C LEU A 209 17.79 -22.76 20.45
N PRO A 210 17.46 -23.01 19.18
CA PRO A 210 18.30 -23.73 18.24
C PRO A 210 19.76 -23.26 18.27
N ASP A 211 20.71 -24.16 18.02
CA ASP A 211 22.12 -23.84 18.19
C ASP A 211 22.62 -22.74 17.25
N ASP A 212 21.97 -22.59 16.11
CA ASP A 212 22.19 -21.58 15.08
C ASP A 212 21.65 -20.18 15.45
N LEU A 213 20.78 -20.07 16.48
CA LEU A 213 20.28 -18.80 16.97
C LEU A 213 21.11 -18.25 18.12
N VAL A 214 21.68 -17.07 17.91
CA VAL A 214 22.50 -16.36 18.90
C VAL A 214 21.64 -15.61 19.94
N ALA A 215 20.38 -15.32 19.60
CA ALA A 215 19.46 -14.54 20.43
C ALA A 215 18.00 -15.01 20.29
N ALA A 216 17.15 -14.62 21.25
CA ALA A 216 15.72 -14.85 21.13
C ALA A 216 15.15 -14.09 19.92
N PRO A 217 14.38 -14.74 19.03
CA PRO A 217 13.81 -14.09 17.86
C PRO A 217 12.70 -13.13 18.27
N ALA A 218 12.59 -12.01 17.56
CA ALA A 218 11.36 -11.22 17.56
C ALA A 218 10.37 -11.79 16.54
N TYR A 219 9.09 -11.44 16.65
CA TYR A 219 8.06 -11.94 15.75
C TYR A 219 7.35 -10.79 15.06
N ALA A 220 6.92 -11.00 13.82
CA ALA A 220 6.02 -10.09 13.13
C ALA A 220 5.15 -10.84 12.13
N GLN A 221 3.98 -10.29 11.84
CA GLN A 221 3.20 -10.69 10.67
C GLN A 221 3.97 -10.38 9.39
N GLY A 222 3.87 -11.25 8.38
CA GLY A 222 4.50 -11.02 7.08
C GLY A 222 4.10 -9.68 6.46
N GLY A 223 2.83 -9.28 6.59
CA GLY A 223 2.35 -7.96 6.15
C GLY A 223 3.03 -6.78 6.82
N VAL A 224 3.34 -6.88 8.12
CA VAL A 224 4.12 -5.84 8.83
C VAL A 224 5.53 -5.75 8.28
N VAL A 225 6.19 -6.88 8.10
CA VAL A 225 7.56 -6.93 7.57
C VAL A 225 7.62 -6.29 6.18
N ILE A 226 6.69 -6.67 5.30
CA ILE A 226 6.61 -6.18 3.93
C ILE A 226 6.33 -4.68 3.89
N ALA A 227 5.33 -4.20 4.63
CA ALA A 227 4.99 -2.78 4.68
C ALA A 227 6.10 -1.94 5.33
N ALA A 228 6.74 -2.44 6.38
CA ALA A 228 7.86 -1.75 7.03
C ALA A 228 9.08 -1.66 6.11
N ALA A 229 9.40 -2.73 5.38
CA ALA A 229 10.43 -2.70 4.36
C ALA A 229 10.10 -1.71 3.23
N ALA A 230 8.84 -1.65 2.80
CA ALA A 230 8.36 -0.68 1.82
C ALA A 230 8.52 0.77 2.27
N ALA A 231 8.24 1.06 3.54
CA ALA A 231 8.40 2.41 4.09
C ALA A 231 9.85 2.91 4.04
N VAL A 232 10.83 2.01 4.00
CA VAL A 232 12.27 2.34 3.85
C VAL A 232 12.66 2.54 2.36
N GLY A 233 11.83 2.09 1.42
CA GLY A 233 12.06 2.15 -0.02
C GLY A 233 12.52 0.81 -0.59
N ILE A 234 11.55 0.01 -1.03
CA ILE A 234 11.80 -1.23 -1.79
C ILE A 234 12.16 -0.86 -3.23
N GLN A 235 13.16 -1.53 -3.77
CA GLN A 235 13.49 -1.43 -5.19
C GLN A 235 12.88 -2.57 -6.00
N ARG A 236 12.93 -3.80 -5.46
CA ARG A 236 12.46 -5.01 -6.13
C ARG A 236 11.98 -6.04 -5.12
N TRP A 237 11.04 -6.88 -5.55
CA TRP A 237 10.44 -7.92 -4.70
C TRP A 237 10.34 -9.31 -5.39
N PRO A 238 11.42 -9.82 -6.01
CA PRO A 238 11.33 -11.09 -6.74
C PRO A 238 10.90 -12.25 -5.83
N PHE A 239 10.15 -13.19 -6.40
CA PHE A 239 9.93 -14.49 -5.76
C PHE A 239 11.12 -15.41 -6.06
N THR A 240 11.58 -16.11 -5.03
CA THR A 240 12.60 -17.16 -5.21
C THR A 240 12.04 -18.29 -6.06
N LYS A 241 12.82 -18.74 -7.05
CA LYS A 241 12.49 -19.94 -7.83
C LYS A 241 12.75 -21.17 -6.96
N GLY A 242 11.70 -21.66 -6.29
CA GLY A 242 11.74 -22.84 -5.42
C GLY A 242 10.38 -23.13 -4.81
N PHE A 243 10.14 -24.35 -4.35
CA PHE A 243 8.90 -24.69 -3.65
C PHE A 243 9.13 -24.73 -2.13
N PRO A 244 8.41 -23.94 -1.32
CA PRO A 244 7.45 -22.89 -1.71
C PRO A 244 8.15 -21.62 -2.21
N GLU A 245 7.50 -20.90 -3.14
CA GLU A 245 8.01 -19.61 -3.61
C GLU A 245 7.91 -18.60 -2.47
N GLN A 246 9.03 -17.97 -2.15
CA GLN A 246 9.12 -17.01 -1.05
C GLN A 246 9.60 -15.67 -1.59
N PRO A 247 8.95 -14.55 -1.18
CA PRO A 247 9.35 -13.24 -1.64
C PRO A 247 10.72 -12.88 -1.07
N VAL A 248 11.49 -12.11 -1.83
CA VAL A 248 12.76 -11.51 -1.41
C VAL A 248 12.63 -10.02 -1.59
N ILE A 249 12.68 -9.28 -0.49
CA ILE A 249 12.53 -7.83 -0.51
C ILE A 249 13.91 -7.20 -0.60
N ILE A 250 14.18 -6.50 -1.69
CA ILE A 250 15.46 -5.83 -1.93
C ILE A 250 15.23 -4.33 -1.86
N GLY A 251 15.77 -3.71 -0.81
CA GLY A 251 15.86 -2.26 -0.67
C GLY A 251 17.23 -1.74 -1.10
N ARG A 252 17.39 -0.41 -1.08
CA ARG A 252 18.63 0.25 -1.53
C ARG A 252 19.89 -0.18 -0.78
N SER A 253 19.73 -0.53 0.50
CA SER A 253 20.84 -0.93 1.36
C SER A 253 20.52 -2.13 2.23
N PHE A 254 19.46 -2.87 1.92
CA PHE A 254 19.09 -4.03 2.71
C PHE A 254 18.42 -5.07 1.83
N GLN A 255 18.45 -6.31 2.31
CA GLN A 255 17.70 -7.41 1.74
C GLN A 255 17.01 -8.17 2.87
N PHE A 256 15.73 -8.47 2.69
CA PHE A 256 14.94 -9.29 3.60
C PHE A 256 14.45 -10.54 2.87
N ASP A 257 14.86 -11.70 3.36
CA ASP A 257 14.53 -12.98 2.77
C ASP A 257 13.56 -13.74 3.67
N PHE A 258 12.46 -14.22 3.11
CA PHE A 258 11.68 -15.26 3.74
C PHE A 258 12.36 -16.60 3.42
N ARG A 259 12.63 -17.40 4.46
CA ARG A 259 13.33 -18.69 4.35
C ARG A 259 12.64 -19.75 5.20
N GLN A 260 12.84 -21.03 4.88
CA GLN A 260 12.40 -22.14 5.74
C GLN A 260 13.52 -22.56 6.69
N HIS A 261 13.24 -22.57 7.99
CA HIS A 261 14.09 -23.09 9.05
C HIS A 261 13.59 -24.46 9.52
N PRO A 262 14.46 -25.47 9.76
CA PRO A 262 14.05 -26.81 10.15
C PRO A 262 13.21 -26.88 11.44
N ILE A 263 13.50 -26.01 12.42
CA ILE A 263 12.83 -26.03 13.73
C ILE A 263 11.78 -24.93 13.85
N LEU A 264 12.03 -23.75 13.28
CA LEU A 264 11.19 -22.56 13.48
C LEU A 264 10.13 -22.38 12.38
N GLY A 265 10.14 -23.22 11.35
CA GLY A 265 9.24 -23.06 10.22
C GLY A 265 9.69 -21.92 9.32
N SER A 266 8.74 -21.14 8.80
CA SER A 266 9.08 -19.99 7.95
C SER A 266 9.62 -18.86 8.80
N ILE A 267 10.80 -18.35 8.45
CA ILE A 267 11.52 -17.30 9.16
C ILE A 267 11.79 -16.12 8.22
N GLY A 268 11.98 -14.94 8.77
CA GLY A 268 12.44 -13.76 8.05
C GLY A 268 13.91 -13.48 8.40
N SER A 269 14.78 -13.39 7.40
CA SER A 269 16.20 -13.09 7.58
C SER A 269 16.50 -11.72 7.00
N PHE A 270 17.01 -10.82 7.83
CA PHE A 270 17.41 -9.49 7.39
C PHE A 270 18.91 -9.42 7.14
N SER A 271 19.32 -8.71 6.10
CA SER A 271 20.72 -8.39 5.84
C SER A 271 20.84 -6.93 5.45
N ASN A 272 21.84 -6.25 6.02
CA ASN A 272 22.11 -4.85 5.74
C ASN A 272 23.42 -4.73 4.95
N HIS A 273 23.40 -3.95 3.89
CA HIS A 273 24.52 -3.66 3.01
C HIS A 273 24.91 -2.18 3.03
N HIS A 274 24.39 -1.40 3.99
CA HIS A 274 24.67 0.04 4.07
C HIS A 274 26.17 0.29 4.27
N PRO A 275 26.79 1.19 3.49
CA PRO A 275 28.13 1.67 3.78
C PRO A 275 28.12 2.34 5.15
N THR A 276 29.07 2.00 6.03
CA THR A 276 29.11 2.47 7.44
C THR A 276 29.14 3.99 7.62
N ASP A 277 29.44 4.76 6.57
CA ASP A 277 29.74 6.19 6.67
C ASP A 277 28.56 7.10 6.30
N ARG A 278 27.39 6.55 5.98
CA ARG A 278 26.21 7.35 5.60
C ARG A 278 25.14 7.32 6.70
N LYS A 279 24.59 8.50 7.00
CA LYS A 279 23.39 8.63 7.83
C LYS A 279 22.25 7.84 7.20
N MET A 280 21.54 7.11 8.04
CA MET A 280 20.43 6.28 7.59
C MET A 280 19.13 7.07 7.70
N LYS A 281 18.35 7.11 6.62
CA LYS A 281 16.98 7.63 6.65
C LYS A 281 16.05 6.55 7.16
N VAL A 282 15.42 6.80 8.30
CA VAL A 282 14.46 5.89 8.93
C VAL A 282 13.07 6.49 8.79
N PRO A 283 12.05 5.72 8.36
CA PRO A 283 10.70 6.25 8.19
C PRO A 283 10.11 6.68 9.54
N SER A 284 9.32 7.75 9.52
CA SER A 284 8.54 8.18 10.68
C SER A 284 7.39 7.19 10.98
N PRO A 285 6.83 7.19 12.20
CA PRO A 285 5.62 6.42 12.52
C PRO A 285 4.45 6.68 11.55
N LEU A 286 4.29 7.93 11.10
CA LEU A 286 3.26 8.31 10.12
C LEU A 286 3.52 7.71 8.74
N LYS A 287 4.78 7.70 8.30
CA LYS A 287 5.17 7.04 7.04
C LYS A 287 4.93 5.54 7.10
N LEU A 288 5.24 4.90 8.23
CA LEU A 288 4.93 3.48 8.44
C LEU A 288 3.43 3.21 8.37
N LYS A 289 2.61 4.02 9.07
CA LYS A 289 1.15 3.90 9.07
C LYS A 289 0.58 4.04 7.67
N SER A 290 0.95 5.10 6.95
CA SER A 290 0.44 5.34 5.60
C SER A 290 0.84 4.20 4.66
N THR A 291 2.09 3.73 4.74
CA THR A 291 2.56 2.59 3.94
C THR A 291 1.77 1.30 4.24
N MET A 292 1.50 1.01 5.52
CA MET A 292 0.66 -0.12 5.92
C MET A 292 -0.78 0.00 5.42
N GLN A 293 -1.35 1.21 5.47
CA GLN A 293 -2.67 1.48 4.92
C GLN A 293 -2.71 1.23 3.40
N TYR A 294 -1.77 1.78 2.65
CA TYR A 294 -1.71 1.57 1.20
C TYR A 294 -1.48 0.11 0.82
N ALA A 295 -0.63 -0.61 1.56
CA ALA A 295 -0.41 -2.04 1.32
C ALA A 295 -1.66 -2.89 1.59
N LEU A 296 -2.58 -2.43 2.43
CA LEU A 296 -3.91 -3.05 2.63
C LEU A 296 -4.95 -2.58 1.60
N GLY A 297 -4.59 -1.69 0.68
CA GLY A 297 -5.52 -1.07 -0.28
C GLY A 297 -6.39 0.02 0.35
N ILE A 298 -6.00 0.55 1.51
CA ILE A 298 -6.71 1.63 2.18
C ILE A 298 -6.27 2.97 1.60
N ILE A 299 -7.23 3.75 1.10
CA ILE A 299 -7.00 5.13 0.65
C ILE A 299 -7.84 6.10 1.46
N GLN A 300 -7.39 7.35 1.52
CA GLN A 300 -8.12 8.44 2.16
C GLN A 300 -8.92 9.19 1.10
N LEU A 301 -10.16 9.52 1.42
CA LEU A 301 -11.06 10.33 0.60
C LEU A 301 -11.37 11.63 1.34
N HIS A 302 -11.48 12.73 0.58
CA HIS A 302 -12.08 13.95 1.10
C HIS A 302 -13.51 13.68 1.56
N GLY A 303 -13.91 14.34 2.65
CA GLY A 303 -15.21 14.16 3.27
C GLY A 303 -16.38 14.37 2.31
N LEU A 304 -17.49 13.72 2.63
CA LEU A 304 -18.69 13.71 1.81
C LEU A 304 -19.63 14.89 2.11
N SER A 305 -19.35 15.63 3.18
CA SER A 305 -20.13 16.75 3.71
C SER A 305 -19.33 18.04 3.64
N GLN A 306 -20.00 19.18 3.76
CA GLN A 306 -19.39 20.52 3.83
C GLN A 306 -18.45 20.72 5.04
N SER A 307 -18.34 19.75 5.96
CA SER A 307 -17.30 19.79 6.98
C SER A 307 -15.99 19.28 6.37
N GLU A 308 -15.19 20.21 5.84
CA GLU A 308 -13.92 19.95 5.13
C GLU A 308 -12.92 19.09 5.91
N ASP A 309 -13.12 18.89 7.22
CA ASP A 309 -12.18 18.22 8.12
C ASP A 309 -12.32 16.69 8.18
N GLU A 310 -13.44 16.09 7.74
CA GLU A 310 -13.64 14.65 7.91
C GLU A 310 -13.06 13.83 6.74
N LYS A 311 -11.84 13.31 6.90
CA LYS A 311 -11.25 12.36 5.94
C LYS A 311 -11.81 10.95 6.16
N ILE A 312 -12.31 10.32 5.10
CA ILE A 312 -12.85 8.96 5.15
C ILE A 312 -11.79 7.98 4.65
N LYS A 313 -11.53 6.92 5.41
CA LYS A 313 -10.66 5.81 4.98
C LYS A 313 -11.49 4.71 4.33
N VAL A 314 -11.05 4.21 3.19
CA VAL A 314 -11.76 3.18 2.42
C VAL A 314 -10.79 2.08 2.06
N ASN A 315 -11.08 0.85 2.50
CA ASN A 315 -10.37 -0.34 2.06
C ASN A 315 -10.94 -0.82 0.72
N LEU A 316 -10.16 -0.66 -0.35
CA LEU A 316 -10.55 -1.02 -1.71
C LEU A 316 -10.47 -2.52 -2.02
N VAL A 317 -9.97 -3.32 -1.08
CA VAL A 317 -9.91 -4.78 -1.17
C VAL A 317 -11.10 -5.40 -0.45
N SER A 318 -11.29 -5.08 0.84
CA SER A 318 -12.32 -5.74 1.67
C SER A 318 -13.65 -4.98 1.77
N ASP A 319 -13.59 -3.65 1.82
CA ASP A 319 -14.75 -2.86 2.27
C ASP A 319 -15.51 -2.22 1.12
N TYR A 320 -15.00 -2.33 -0.11
CA TYR A 320 -15.54 -1.66 -1.28
C TYR A 320 -17.05 -1.88 -1.47
N GLU A 321 -17.54 -3.12 -1.37
CA GLU A 321 -18.97 -3.41 -1.55
C GLU A 321 -19.84 -2.78 -0.46
N SER A 322 -19.37 -2.79 0.80
CA SER A 322 -20.07 -2.13 1.91
C SER A 322 -20.08 -0.61 1.75
N PHE A 323 -19.02 -0.08 1.13
CA PHE A 323 -18.85 1.33 0.86
C PHE A 323 -19.61 1.79 -0.39
N LYS A 324 -19.94 0.88 -1.31
CA LYS A 324 -20.63 1.17 -2.57
C LYS A 324 -21.95 1.91 -2.36
N ASP A 325 -22.75 1.49 -1.37
CA ASP A 325 -24.01 2.17 -1.04
C ASP A 325 -23.79 3.61 -0.56
N LEU A 326 -22.74 3.86 0.22
CA LEU A 326 -22.36 5.20 0.63
C LEU A 326 -21.92 6.04 -0.58
N MET A 327 -21.20 5.45 -1.53
CA MET A 327 -20.80 6.13 -2.77
C MET A 327 -21.98 6.47 -3.68
N VAL A 328 -22.94 5.57 -3.80
CA VAL A 328 -24.20 5.83 -4.49
C VAL A 328 -24.94 6.98 -3.81
N LYS A 329 -24.93 7.02 -2.47
CA LYS A 329 -25.53 8.12 -1.70
C LYS A 329 -24.79 9.44 -1.95
N VAL A 330 -23.46 9.45 -1.99
CA VAL A 330 -22.64 10.65 -2.23
C VAL A 330 -22.83 11.19 -3.63
N ALA A 331 -22.80 10.32 -4.63
CA ALA A 331 -23.04 10.68 -6.02
C ALA A 331 -24.42 11.33 -6.20
N ARG A 332 -25.39 10.95 -5.35
CA ARG A 332 -26.71 11.57 -5.26
C ARG A 332 -26.70 12.87 -4.46
N ASP A 333 -26.14 12.90 -3.26
CA ASP A 333 -26.19 14.06 -2.37
C ASP A 333 -25.46 15.25 -3.00
N THR A 334 -24.37 15.01 -3.74
CA THR A 334 -23.70 16.01 -4.59
C THR A 334 -24.59 16.61 -5.71
N GLN A 335 -25.76 16.03 -6.03
CA GLN A 335 -26.78 16.64 -6.91
C GLN A 335 -27.46 17.85 -6.26
N SER A 336 -27.49 17.92 -4.92
CA SER A 336 -28.32 18.87 -4.18
C SER A 336 -27.60 20.15 -3.75
N VAL A 337 -26.26 20.13 -3.70
CA VAL A 337 -25.48 21.06 -2.87
C VAL A 337 -25.27 22.45 -3.49
N HIS A 338 -25.38 22.62 -4.81
CA HIS A 338 -25.33 23.98 -5.37
C HIS A 338 -26.70 24.66 -5.34
N THR A 339 -26.84 25.59 -4.39
CA THR A 339 -27.97 26.52 -4.28
C THR A 339 -27.93 27.63 -5.34
N THR A 340 -26.75 27.89 -5.93
CA THR A 340 -26.51 28.95 -6.93
C THR A 340 -26.43 28.46 -8.37
N ALA A 341 -26.37 27.14 -8.61
CA ALA A 341 -26.47 26.62 -9.96
C ALA A 341 -27.93 26.75 -10.43
N PRO A 342 -28.20 27.34 -11.61
CA PRO A 342 -29.55 27.38 -12.16
C PRO A 342 -30.14 25.97 -12.22
N TYR A 343 -31.43 25.84 -11.90
CA TYR A 343 -32.16 24.57 -11.81
C TYR A 343 -31.95 23.62 -13.02
N HIS A 344 -31.65 24.18 -14.20
CA HIS A 344 -31.38 23.47 -15.45
C HIS A 344 -30.04 22.68 -15.50
N GLY A 345 -29.24 22.68 -14.44
CA GLY A 345 -27.97 21.93 -14.37
C GLY A 345 -28.00 20.65 -13.53
N ARG A 346 -29.17 20.25 -12.98
CA ARG A 346 -29.30 19.08 -12.11
C ARG A 346 -29.64 17.83 -12.91
N PHE A 347 -28.60 17.12 -13.30
CA PHE A 347 -28.70 15.79 -13.90
C PHE A 347 -29.03 14.74 -12.83
N GLU A 348 -30.26 14.21 -12.83
CA GLU A 348 -30.69 13.13 -11.93
C GLU A 348 -30.51 11.76 -12.59
N VAL A 349 -29.55 10.99 -12.09
CA VAL A 349 -29.32 9.61 -12.51
C VAL A 349 -30.06 8.66 -11.57
N PRO A 350 -30.79 7.63 -12.09
CA PRO A 350 -31.46 6.67 -11.24
C PRO A 350 -30.50 5.97 -10.28
N ARG A 351 -30.96 5.71 -9.05
CA ARG A 351 -30.16 4.99 -8.03
C ARG A 351 -29.67 3.64 -8.53
N ALA A 352 -30.49 2.92 -9.30
CA ALA A 352 -30.16 1.61 -9.84
C ALA A 352 -28.92 1.68 -10.75
N PHE A 353 -28.84 2.70 -11.61
CA PHE A 353 -27.68 2.92 -12.48
C PHE A 353 -26.39 3.12 -11.69
N PHE A 354 -26.41 3.98 -10.65
CA PHE A 354 -25.23 4.13 -9.79
C PHE A 354 -24.91 2.82 -9.05
N GLY A 355 -25.92 2.10 -8.56
CA GLY A 355 -25.71 0.81 -7.90
C GLY A 355 -25.07 -0.24 -8.79
N GLU A 356 -25.30 -0.18 -10.10
CA GLU A 356 -24.73 -1.11 -11.08
C GLU A 356 -23.35 -0.66 -11.57
N HIS A 357 -23.16 0.64 -11.85
CA HIS A 357 -21.99 1.15 -12.57
C HIS A 357 -20.98 1.92 -11.74
N VAL A 358 -21.29 2.31 -10.50
CA VAL A 358 -20.27 2.87 -9.60
C VAL A 358 -19.18 1.83 -9.41
N ASN A 359 -17.96 2.21 -9.79
CA ASN A 359 -16.75 1.42 -9.64
C ASN A 359 -15.74 2.15 -8.73
N ALA A 360 -14.61 1.53 -8.42
CA ALA A 360 -13.61 2.13 -7.53
C ALA A 360 -12.95 3.38 -8.11
N SER A 361 -13.10 3.65 -9.42
CA SER A 361 -12.64 4.90 -10.04
C SER A 361 -13.24 6.12 -9.36
N HIS A 362 -14.47 6.05 -8.85
CA HIS A 362 -15.04 7.17 -8.08
C HIS A 362 -14.16 7.55 -6.90
N CYS A 363 -13.60 6.56 -6.20
CA CYS A 363 -12.75 6.82 -5.05
C CYS A 363 -11.52 7.66 -5.46
N LEU A 364 -10.98 7.51 -6.68
CA LEU A 364 -9.85 8.32 -7.15
C LEU A 364 -10.22 9.78 -7.40
N PHE A 365 -11.44 10.09 -7.84
CA PHE A 365 -11.90 11.48 -7.98
C PHE A 365 -11.89 12.24 -6.65
N LYS A 366 -12.20 11.54 -5.56
CA LYS A 366 -12.26 12.10 -4.21
C LYS A 366 -11.05 11.75 -3.35
N ALA A 367 -10.09 11.01 -3.88
CA ALA A 367 -8.94 10.55 -3.12
C ALA A 367 -8.08 11.74 -2.71
N VAL A 368 -7.68 11.77 -1.44
CA VAL A 368 -6.71 12.72 -0.90
C VAL A 368 -5.35 12.38 -1.50
N THR A 369 -4.63 13.40 -1.94
CA THR A 369 -3.24 13.22 -2.38
C THR A 369 -2.41 12.66 -1.23
N PRO A 370 -1.70 11.54 -1.45
CA PRO A 370 -0.90 10.94 -0.39
C PRO A 370 0.27 11.87 -0.03
N ASP A 371 0.67 11.90 1.25
CA ASP A 371 1.81 12.72 1.69
C ASP A 371 3.15 12.25 1.09
N ASP A 372 3.22 10.96 0.75
CA ASP A 372 4.36 10.33 0.09
C ASP A 372 3.89 9.36 -1.00
N PRO A 373 4.73 9.04 -2.01
CA PRO A 373 4.39 8.03 -3.00
C PRO A 373 4.10 6.66 -2.34
N PRO A 374 2.96 6.01 -2.64
CA PRO A 374 2.64 4.68 -2.12
C PRO A 374 3.63 3.62 -2.63
N GLU A 375 4.49 3.07 -1.79
CA GLU A 375 5.52 2.12 -2.27
C GLU A 375 4.92 0.72 -2.59
N LEU A 376 3.85 0.36 -1.88
CA LEU A 376 3.07 -0.86 -2.09
C LEU A 376 1.61 -0.51 -2.27
N PHE A 377 0.94 -1.21 -3.19
CA PHE A 377 -0.50 -1.13 -3.33
C PHE A 377 -1.04 -2.43 -3.97
N PRO A 378 -2.14 -3.01 -3.48
CA PRO A 378 -2.62 -4.30 -3.97
C PRO A 378 -3.40 -4.13 -5.27
N LEU A 379 -2.71 -3.88 -6.38
CA LEU A 379 -3.33 -3.49 -7.65
C LEU A 379 -4.30 -4.55 -8.14
N THR A 380 -3.87 -5.80 -8.31
CA THR A 380 -4.69 -6.87 -8.92
C THR A 380 -5.91 -7.25 -8.08
N SER A 381 -5.77 -7.26 -6.76
CA SER A 381 -6.85 -7.62 -5.82
C SER A 381 -7.72 -6.43 -5.42
N SER A 382 -7.23 -5.20 -5.58
CA SER A 382 -8.05 -4.00 -5.40
C SER A 382 -9.06 -3.89 -6.52
N LYS A 383 -10.20 -3.28 -6.21
CA LYS A 383 -11.18 -2.86 -7.23
C LYS A 383 -10.66 -1.72 -8.13
N LEU A 384 -9.44 -1.23 -7.90
CA LEU A 384 -8.75 -0.27 -8.75
C LEU A 384 -7.97 -0.92 -9.90
N SER A 385 -7.98 -2.26 -10.06
CA SER A 385 -7.43 -2.93 -11.24
C SER A 385 -8.19 -2.55 -12.52
N MET A 386 -7.83 -1.39 -13.06
CA MET A 386 -7.80 -0.94 -14.46
C MET A 386 -8.94 -1.25 -15.43
N ASP A 387 -10.16 -1.51 -14.98
CA ASP A 387 -11.35 -1.34 -15.83
C ASP A 387 -11.77 0.14 -15.97
N CYS A 388 -10.87 1.07 -15.63
CA CYS A 388 -11.07 2.50 -15.84
C CYS A 388 -10.62 2.84 -17.26
N SER A 389 -11.57 3.08 -18.15
CA SER A 389 -11.28 3.59 -19.49
C SER A 389 -10.80 5.03 -19.36
N LEU A 390 -9.48 5.21 -19.20
CA LEU A 390 -8.83 6.52 -19.16
C LEU A 390 -9.08 7.29 -20.46
N THR A 391 -9.21 6.56 -21.56
CA THR A 391 -9.68 7.02 -22.86
C THR A 391 -11.07 7.68 -22.73
N THR A 392 -12.05 6.97 -22.16
CA THR A 392 -13.38 7.52 -21.92
C THR A 392 -13.35 8.74 -20.98
N LEU A 393 -12.52 8.72 -19.95
CA LEU A 393 -12.35 9.87 -19.07
C LEU A 393 -11.73 11.07 -19.79
N ALA A 394 -10.70 10.84 -20.61
CA ALA A 394 -10.02 11.85 -21.42
C ALA A 394 -11.00 12.56 -22.36
N LEU A 395 -11.93 11.82 -22.96
CA LEU A 395 -12.97 12.41 -23.82
C LEU A 395 -13.86 13.44 -23.10
N CYS A 396 -14.00 13.37 -21.78
CA CYS A 396 -14.75 14.37 -21.02
C CYS A 396 -14.06 15.75 -20.95
N GLY A 397 -12.76 15.81 -21.26
CA GLY A 397 -11.95 17.03 -21.22
C GLY A 397 -11.69 17.57 -22.63
N MET A 398 -11.66 18.90 -22.78
CA MET A 398 -11.39 19.53 -24.08
C MET A 398 -9.93 19.33 -24.49
N TYR A 399 -9.00 19.51 -23.55
CA TYR A 399 -7.58 19.35 -23.83
C TYR A 399 -7.24 17.91 -24.23
N TRP A 400 -7.75 16.99 -23.43
CA TRP A 400 -7.43 15.57 -23.54
C TRP A 400 -7.98 14.96 -24.82
N ALA A 401 -9.12 15.48 -25.27
CA ALA A 401 -9.71 15.24 -26.58
C ALA A 401 -8.85 15.71 -27.76
N GLU A 402 -8.32 16.93 -27.68
CA GLU A 402 -7.53 17.55 -28.75
C GLU A 402 -6.07 17.09 -28.79
N ALA A 403 -5.58 16.48 -27.70
CA ALA A 403 -4.20 16.05 -27.59
C ALA A 403 -3.89 14.96 -28.63
N ASP A 404 -3.03 15.28 -29.61
CA ASP A 404 -2.52 14.29 -30.56
C ASP A 404 -1.58 13.31 -29.85
N LEU A 405 -2.14 12.25 -29.28
CA LEU A 405 -1.42 11.18 -28.58
C LEU A 405 -0.29 10.60 -29.46
N TYR A 406 -0.45 10.61 -30.78
CA TYR A 406 0.55 10.09 -31.72
C TYR A 406 1.75 11.02 -31.91
N ALA A 407 1.55 12.35 -31.90
CA ALA A 407 2.64 13.31 -31.92
C ALA A 407 3.56 13.15 -30.70
N PHE A 408 2.99 12.80 -29.55
CA PHE A 408 3.76 12.47 -28.33
C PHE A 408 4.30 11.03 -28.34
N GLY A 409 3.59 10.13 -29.03
CA GLY A 409 3.83 8.69 -29.01
C GLY A 409 5.09 8.20 -29.73
N LYS A 410 5.65 8.98 -30.66
CA LYS A 410 6.85 8.60 -31.45
C LYS A 410 8.17 8.66 -30.71
N SER A 411 8.20 9.17 -29.49
CA SER A 411 9.44 9.21 -28.72
C SER A 411 9.76 7.84 -28.14
N GLU A 412 10.98 7.34 -28.39
CA GLU A 412 11.43 6.11 -27.74
C GLU A 412 11.57 6.36 -26.24
N PHE A 413 11.05 5.43 -25.45
CA PHE A 413 11.15 5.45 -24.00
C PHE A 413 12.63 5.51 -23.56
N GLY A 414 13.03 6.60 -22.89
CA GLY A 414 14.41 6.84 -22.47
C GLY A 414 15.18 7.85 -23.34
N SER A 415 14.70 8.15 -24.56
CA SER A 415 15.06 9.36 -25.31
C SER A 415 13.89 10.34 -25.21
N TRP A 416 13.74 10.93 -24.03
CA TRP A 416 12.69 11.91 -23.75
C TRP A 416 12.74 13.00 -24.83
N PRO A 417 11.65 13.20 -25.60
CA PRO A 417 11.70 14.14 -26.68
C PRO A 417 11.79 15.53 -26.06
N ILE A 418 12.83 16.27 -26.45
CA ILE A 418 12.79 17.72 -26.30
C ILE A 418 11.55 18.15 -27.10
N PRO A 419 10.60 18.87 -26.50
CA PRO A 419 9.41 19.33 -27.20
C PRO A 419 9.83 19.97 -28.52
N ILE A 420 9.44 19.35 -29.64
CA ILE A 420 9.80 19.86 -30.96
C ILE A 420 9.09 21.21 -31.09
N LYS A 421 9.84 22.28 -31.31
CA LYS A 421 9.34 23.66 -31.41
C LYS A 421 8.22 23.86 -32.46
N GLU A 422 8.04 22.90 -33.36
CA GLU A 422 7.11 22.94 -34.48
C GLU A 422 5.66 22.61 -34.09
N HIS A 423 5.44 22.02 -32.91
CA HIS A 423 4.11 21.89 -32.34
C HIS A 423 3.98 22.87 -31.17
N PRO A 424 3.22 23.98 -31.31
CA PRO A 424 2.96 24.85 -30.17
C PRO A 424 2.40 23.97 -29.05
N PHE A 425 2.94 24.12 -27.83
CA PHE A 425 2.38 23.45 -26.67
C PHE A 425 0.87 23.67 -26.70
N PRO A 426 0.07 22.59 -26.59
CA PRO A 426 -1.38 22.72 -26.56
C PRO A 426 -1.73 23.80 -25.55
N SER A 427 -2.61 24.72 -25.93
CA SER A 427 -2.91 25.96 -25.19
C SER A 427 -3.71 25.66 -23.93
N TRP A 428 -3.13 24.86 -23.04
CA TRP A 428 -3.72 24.50 -21.79
C TRP A 428 -3.54 25.71 -20.88
N ARG A 429 -4.53 26.60 -20.90
CA ARG A 429 -4.40 27.98 -20.41
C ARG A 429 -3.95 28.08 -18.96
N ARG A 430 -4.19 27.02 -18.18
CA ARG A 430 -3.81 26.91 -16.77
C ARG A 430 -2.45 26.31 -16.52
N PHE A 431 -1.79 25.71 -17.51
CA PHE A 431 -0.47 25.14 -17.31
C PHE A 431 0.61 25.96 -18.01
N ASP A 432 1.66 26.29 -17.26
CA ASP A 432 2.91 26.76 -17.85
C ASP A 432 3.88 25.57 -17.96
N TRP A 433 4.06 25.09 -19.19
CA TRP A 433 4.98 24.00 -19.53
C TRP A 433 6.41 24.47 -19.82
N ARG A 434 6.67 25.78 -19.80
CA ARG A 434 7.99 26.32 -20.12
C ARG A 434 8.93 26.10 -18.94
N ALA A 435 9.95 25.26 -19.14
CA ALA A 435 10.94 24.96 -18.11
C ALA A 435 11.67 26.21 -17.59
N ASP A 436 11.88 27.19 -18.47
CA ASP A 436 12.73 28.37 -18.24
C ASP A 436 11.96 29.65 -17.89
N SER A 437 10.61 29.62 -17.89
CA SER A 437 9.86 30.79 -17.43
C SER A 437 10.21 31.02 -15.95
N PRO A 438 10.69 32.22 -15.56
CA PRO A 438 10.76 32.54 -14.14
C PRO A 438 9.36 32.34 -13.56
N PRO A 439 9.23 31.92 -12.29
CA PRO A 439 7.94 31.82 -11.64
C PRO A 439 7.28 33.19 -11.74
N HIS A 440 6.38 33.34 -12.70
CA HIS A 440 5.55 34.51 -12.77
C HIS A 440 4.61 34.36 -11.59
N ASP A 441 4.71 35.26 -10.62
CA ASP A 441 3.79 35.38 -9.48
C ASP A 441 2.35 35.74 -9.91
N GLY A 442 2.03 35.58 -11.20
CA GLY A 442 0.68 35.65 -11.74
C GLY A 442 -0.16 34.51 -11.18
N TYR A 443 -0.88 34.83 -10.12
CA TYR A 443 -1.93 34.03 -9.50
C TYR A 443 -2.83 33.39 -10.57
N GLY A 444 -2.63 32.10 -10.87
CA GLY A 444 -3.61 31.35 -11.67
C GLY A 444 -3.10 30.13 -12.43
N ASN A 445 -1.79 30.03 -12.71
CA ASN A 445 -1.25 28.93 -13.52
C ASN A 445 -0.50 27.88 -12.69
N ILE A 446 -0.68 26.62 -13.05
CA ILE A 446 0.01 25.44 -12.55
C ILE A 446 1.30 25.28 -13.35
N ARG A 447 2.45 25.25 -12.67
CA ARG A 447 3.72 24.90 -13.32
C ARG A 447 3.70 23.40 -13.66
N GLY A 448 3.71 23.09 -14.95
CA GLY A 448 3.64 21.73 -15.45
C GLY A 448 5.01 21.07 -15.58
N ASP A 449 5.11 19.78 -15.23
CA ASP A 449 6.24 18.92 -15.57
C ASP A 449 5.96 18.19 -16.91
N THR A 450 6.74 18.52 -17.93
CA THR A 450 6.54 17.96 -19.29
C THR A 450 6.70 16.44 -19.33
N ALA A 451 7.61 15.87 -18.53
CA ALA A 451 7.81 14.41 -18.50
C ALA A 451 6.59 13.71 -17.86
N VAL A 452 6.01 14.33 -16.84
CA VAL A 452 4.77 13.85 -16.22
C VAL A 452 3.59 13.93 -17.19
N LEU A 453 3.44 15.04 -17.93
CA LEU A 453 2.40 15.16 -18.95
C LEU A 453 2.51 14.09 -20.04
N GLN A 454 3.71 13.85 -20.56
CA GLN A 454 3.96 12.81 -21.55
C GLN A 454 3.59 11.43 -21.01
N LEU A 455 3.94 11.14 -19.75
CA LEU A 455 3.55 9.91 -19.09
C LEU A 455 2.01 9.78 -18.97
N CYS A 456 1.30 10.86 -18.63
CA CYS A 456 -0.16 10.88 -18.59
C CYS A 456 -0.79 10.61 -19.97
N LEU A 457 -0.26 11.21 -21.04
CA LEU A 457 -0.76 10.98 -22.40
C LEU A 457 -0.52 9.52 -22.82
N LYS A 458 0.67 8.98 -22.54
CA LYS A 458 0.98 7.57 -22.76
C LYS A 458 0.11 6.63 -21.94
N GLN A 459 -0.22 7.01 -20.72
CA GLN A 459 -1.10 6.26 -19.83
C GLN A 459 -2.54 6.20 -20.36
N VAL A 460 -3.02 7.28 -20.97
CA VAL A 460 -4.33 7.33 -21.64
C VAL A 460 -4.33 6.50 -22.93
N GLU A 461 -3.22 6.51 -23.68
CA GLU A 461 -3.07 5.73 -24.92
C GLU A 461 -2.95 4.23 -24.67
N ASN A 462 -2.03 3.82 -23.78
CA ASN A 462 -1.69 2.43 -23.54
C ASN A 462 -1.11 2.23 -22.10
N PRO A 463 -1.97 1.96 -21.11
CA PRO A 463 -1.54 1.82 -19.71
C PRO A 463 -0.60 0.63 -19.49
N ASP A 464 -0.72 -0.44 -20.29
CA ASP A 464 0.13 -1.62 -20.16
C ASP A 464 1.55 -1.36 -20.67
N GLU A 465 1.71 -0.56 -21.73
CA GLU A 465 3.02 -0.13 -22.22
C GLU A 465 3.75 0.73 -21.18
N VAL A 466 3.04 1.65 -20.52
CA VAL A 466 3.60 2.44 -19.42
C VAL A 466 4.04 1.55 -18.27
N ARG A 467 3.23 0.55 -17.88
CA ARG A 467 3.56 -0.40 -16.80
C ARG A 467 4.78 -1.25 -17.15
N GLU A 468 4.82 -1.79 -18.37
CA GLU A 468 5.93 -2.61 -18.84
C GLU A 468 7.23 -1.80 -18.90
N TRP A 469 7.19 -0.59 -19.44
CA TRP A 469 8.33 0.30 -19.45
C TRP A 469 8.80 0.64 -18.04
N TYR A 470 7.87 1.06 -17.18
CA TYR A 470 8.19 1.47 -15.82
C TYR A 470 8.85 0.32 -15.05
N GLY A 471 8.35 -0.91 -15.20
CA GLY A 471 8.94 -2.12 -14.60
C GLY A 471 10.37 -2.43 -15.08
N LYS A 472 10.77 -1.95 -16.26
CA LYS A 472 12.12 -2.11 -16.82
C LYS A 472 13.06 -0.96 -16.48
N ALA A 473 12.54 0.21 -16.10
CA ALA A 473 13.34 1.37 -15.72
C ALA A 473 14.24 1.07 -14.51
N ASP A 474 15.37 1.76 -14.40
CA ASP A 474 16.22 1.62 -13.24
C ASP A 474 15.56 2.21 -11.97
N PRO A 475 15.88 1.70 -10.77
CA PRO A 475 15.20 2.14 -9.54
C PRO A 475 15.32 3.64 -9.24
N ALA A 476 16.38 4.32 -9.68
CA ALA A 476 16.53 5.75 -9.44
C ALA A 476 15.57 6.54 -10.35
N THR A 477 15.44 6.15 -11.61
CA THR A 477 14.45 6.72 -12.54
C THR A 477 13.02 6.48 -12.07
N GLN A 478 12.70 5.27 -11.62
CA GLN A 478 11.40 4.93 -11.04
C GLN A 478 11.04 5.86 -9.88
N GLN A 479 11.95 6.00 -8.91
CA GLN A 479 11.75 6.86 -7.74
C GLN A 479 11.65 8.35 -8.11
N ASP A 480 12.49 8.84 -9.03
CA ASP A 480 12.43 10.23 -9.51
C ASP A 480 11.10 10.54 -10.18
N LEU A 481 10.59 9.63 -11.01
CA LEU A 481 9.32 9.79 -11.70
C LEU A 481 8.15 9.82 -10.72
N ARG A 482 8.09 8.87 -9.77
CA ARG A 482 7.04 8.86 -8.72
C ARG A 482 7.03 10.15 -7.91
N ARG A 483 8.22 10.67 -7.57
CA ARG A 483 8.37 11.97 -6.88
C ARG A 483 7.82 13.12 -7.71
N ARG A 484 8.16 13.20 -9.00
CA ARG A 484 7.65 14.24 -9.91
C ARG A 484 6.13 14.16 -10.10
N ILE A 485 5.58 12.96 -10.23
CA ILE A 485 4.12 12.73 -10.30
C ILE A 485 3.45 13.30 -9.05
N LEU A 486 3.98 12.96 -7.87
CA LEU A 486 3.43 13.48 -6.61
C LEU A 486 3.58 15.00 -6.50
N GLU A 487 4.74 15.56 -6.83
CA GLU A 487 4.94 17.02 -6.85
C GLU A 487 3.95 17.73 -7.79
N GLN A 488 3.71 17.16 -8.97
CA GLN A 488 2.72 17.69 -9.92
C GLN A 488 1.31 17.61 -9.35
N LEU A 489 0.96 16.51 -8.69
CA LEU A 489 -0.32 16.30 -8.04
C LEU A 489 -0.54 17.31 -6.89
N CYS A 490 0.47 17.55 -6.05
CA CYS A 490 0.40 18.58 -5.00
C CYS A 490 0.18 19.99 -5.56
N ARG A 491 0.78 20.33 -6.71
CA ARG A 491 0.55 21.63 -7.38
C ARG A 491 -0.88 21.75 -7.89
N VAL A 492 -1.42 20.68 -8.45
CA VAL A 492 -2.80 20.60 -8.91
C VAL A 492 -3.77 20.76 -7.73
N ASP A 493 -3.53 20.09 -6.60
CA ASP A 493 -4.35 20.22 -5.40
C ASP A 493 -4.27 21.63 -4.78
N SER A 494 -3.09 22.24 -4.77
CA SER A 494 -2.92 23.62 -4.32
C SER A 494 -3.69 24.62 -5.20
N TRP A 495 -3.82 24.33 -6.50
CA TRP A 495 -4.66 25.11 -7.41
C TRP A 495 -6.15 24.90 -7.11
N PHE A 496 -6.59 23.65 -6.95
CA PHE A 496 -7.98 23.35 -6.59
C PHE A 496 -8.46 24.01 -5.30
N TRP A 497 -7.58 24.14 -4.30
CA TRP A 497 -7.89 24.84 -3.05
C TRP A 497 -8.39 26.29 -3.25
N ARG A 498 -8.06 26.91 -4.40
CA ARG A 498 -8.45 28.30 -4.72
C ARG A 498 -9.66 28.37 -5.64
N GLU A 499 -9.99 27.26 -6.30
CA GLU A 499 -11.08 27.22 -7.26
C GLU A 499 -12.41 26.96 -6.55
N LYS A 500 -13.44 27.64 -7.04
CA LYS A 500 -14.81 27.41 -6.57
C LYS A 500 -15.41 26.25 -7.35
N ASP A 501 -16.42 25.61 -6.76
CA ASP A 501 -17.24 24.60 -7.43
C ASP A 501 -16.50 23.30 -7.81
N VAL A 502 -15.27 23.05 -7.32
CA VAL A 502 -14.48 21.85 -7.64
C VAL A 502 -15.27 20.57 -7.34
N ASP A 503 -15.94 20.50 -6.19
CA ASP A 503 -16.77 19.34 -5.82
C ASP A 503 -17.94 19.09 -6.77
N TYR A 504 -18.56 20.17 -7.25
CA TYR A 504 -19.62 20.09 -8.24
C TYR A 504 -19.09 19.57 -9.57
N ARG A 505 -17.93 20.08 -10.01
CA ARG A 505 -17.27 19.65 -11.25
C ARG A 505 -16.81 18.20 -11.16
N ILE A 506 -16.32 17.75 -10.01
CA ILE A 506 -16.01 16.33 -9.76
C ILE A 506 -17.25 15.45 -9.98
N ALA A 507 -18.38 15.82 -9.37
CA ALA A 507 -19.61 15.03 -9.48
C ALA A 507 -20.12 14.95 -10.93
N ASP A 508 -20.04 16.06 -11.63
CA ASP A 508 -20.50 16.26 -13.00
C ASP A 508 -19.61 15.55 -14.05
N LEU A 509 -18.30 15.67 -13.91
CA LEU A 509 -17.30 14.92 -14.69
C LEU A 509 -17.46 13.41 -14.47
N TYR A 510 -17.61 12.98 -13.22
CA TYR A 510 -17.80 11.56 -12.89
C TYR A 510 -19.06 10.96 -13.51
N ARG A 511 -20.18 11.70 -13.52
CA ARG A 511 -21.41 11.24 -14.17
C ARG A 511 -21.22 11.07 -15.67
N THR A 512 -20.60 12.06 -16.31
CA THR A 512 -20.27 12.01 -17.74
C THR A 512 -19.39 10.80 -18.06
N TYR A 513 -18.38 10.55 -17.23
CA TYR A 513 -17.51 9.39 -17.33
C TYR A 513 -18.25 8.06 -17.19
N LEU A 514 -19.14 7.91 -16.19
CA LEU A 514 -19.93 6.68 -16.01
C LEU A 514 -20.82 6.38 -17.20
N LEU A 515 -21.45 7.41 -17.76
CA LEU A 515 -22.31 7.31 -18.93
C LEU A 515 -21.54 6.83 -20.15
N LEU A 516 -20.43 7.49 -20.46
CA LEU A 516 -19.57 7.10 -21.57
C LEU A 516 -19.00 5.69 -21.36
N SER A 517 -18.63 5.34 -20.13
CA SER A 517 -18.12 3.99 -19.81
C SER A 517 -19.20 2.92 -19.99
N HIS A 518 -20.45 3.25 -19.68
CA HIS A 518 -21.58 2.35 -19.93
C HIS A 518 -21.83 2.20 -21.43
N ALA A 519 -21.86 3.31 -22.18
CA ALA A 519 -22.02 3.28 -23.63
C ALA A 519 -20.91 2.43 -24.28
N GLU A 520 -19.65 2.62 -23.87
CA GLU A 520 -18.51 1.81 -24.29
C GLU A 520 -18.78 0.32 -24.07
N LYS A 521 -19.09 -0.10 -22.83
CA LYS A 521 -19.39 -1.50 -22.50
C LYS A 521 -20.55 -2.07 -23.32
N THR A 522 -21.63 -1.32 -23.50
CA THR A 522 -22.80 -1.77 -24.26
C THR A 522 -22.47 -1.93 -25.75
N THR A 523 -21.61 -1.06 -26.29
CA THR A 523 -21.15 -1.14 -27.68
C THR A 523 -20.20 -2.32 -27.91
N GLU A 524 -19.37 -2.65 -26.93
CA GLU A 524 -18.53 -3.85 -26.93
C GLU A 524 -19.37 -5.12 -26.80
N ALA A 525 -20.43 -5.09 -26.00
CA ALA A 525 -21.23 -6.26 -25.67
C ALA A 525 -22.16 -6.71 -26.80
N ASN A 526 -22.91 -5.82 -27.45
CA ASN A 526 -24.09 -6.28 -28.22
C ASN A 526 -24.45 -5.51 -29.51
N ILE A 527 -24.10 -4.24 -29.70
CA ILE A 527 -24.87 -3.40 -30.66
C ILE A 527 -24.26 -3.31 -32.07
N PHE A 528 -22.93 -3.40 -32.24
CA PHE A 528 -22.31 -3.06 -33.53
C PHE A 528 -21.77 -4.22 -34.36
N ASN A 529 -21.75 -5.46 -33.86
CA ASN A 529 -21.46 -6.60 -34.74
C ASN A 529 -22.59 -6.78 -35.78
N ALA A 530 -23.85 -6.50 -35.41
CA ALA A 530 -24.98 -6.56 -36.33
C ALA A 530 -24.98 -5.41 -37.37
N LEU A 531 -24.76 -4.16 -36.94
CA LEU A 531 -24.70 -3.00 -37.84
C LEU A 531 -23.43 -2.96 -38.71
N ALA A 532 -22.29 -3.47 -38.22
CA ALA A 532 -21.08 -3.61 -39.02
C ALA A 532 -21.17 -4.73 -40.06
N GLU A 533 -21.93 -5.80 -39.77
CA GLU A 533 -22.27 -6.82 -40.76
C GLU A 533 -23.22 -6.29 -41.84
N GLU A 534 -24.16 -5.39 -41.50
CA GLU A 534 -25.04 -4.73 -42.49
C GLU A 534 -24.34 -3.64 -43.33
N CYS A 535 -23.41 -2.90 -42.74
CA CYS A 535 -22.67 -1.83 -43.45
C CYS A 535 -21.41 -2.31 -44.20
N GLY A 536 -21.09 -3.61 -44.17
CA GLY A 536 -19.74 -4.12 -44.43
C GLY A 536 -19.51 -5.06 -45.63
N SER A 537 -20.41 -5.16 -46.62
CA SER A 537 -20.16 -6.00 -47.81
C SER A 537 -19.46 -5.31 -48.99
N ASP A 538 -19.26 -3.98 -49.00
CA ASP A 538 -18.60 -3.31 -50.13
C ASP A 538 -17.34 -2.54 -49.72
N GLY A 539 -16.20 -3.23 -49.84
CA GLY A 539 -14.99 -2.63 -50.38
C GLY A 539 -14.13 -1.72 -49.48
N CYS A 540 -13.69 -2.19 -48.32
CA CYS A 540 -12.55 -1.54 -47.63
C CYS A 540 -11.41 -2.54 -47.39
N HIS A 541 -10.45 -2.56 -48.31
CA HIS A 541 -9.17 -3.25 -48.15
C HIS A 541 -8.35 -2.58 -47.04
N ALA A 542 -8.47 -3.06 -45.80
CA ALA A 542 -7.58 -2.67 -44.72
C ALA A 542 -6.21 -3.35 -44.89
N ASN A 543 -5.19 -2.52 -45.15
CA ASN A 543 -3.79 -2.90 -45.35
C ASN A 543 -3.13 -3.31 -44.01
N GLU A 544 -2.13 -4.21 -44.05
CA GLU A 544 -1.47 -4.87 -42.90
C GLU A 544 -0.68 -3.94 -41.93
N ASN A 545 -0.82 -2.61 -42.01
CA ASN A 545 -0.31 -1.64 -41.03
C ASN A 545 -1.15 -1.61 -39.72
N SER A 546 -1.76 -2.73 -39.34
CA SER A 546 -2.89 -2.83 -38.40
C SER A 546 -2.57 -2.51 -36.94
N LYS A 547 -1.30 -2.44 -36.53
CA LYS A 547 -0.94 -1.91 -35.20
C LYS A 547 -1.13 -0.40 -35.08
N PHE A 548 -0.98 0.35 -36.18
CA PHE A 548 -1.19 1.80 -36.23
C PHE A 548 -2.67 2.18 -36.22
N ALA A 549 -3.54 1.27 -36.66
CA ALA A 549 -4.98 1.47 -36.63
C ALA A 549 -5.55 1.28 -35.22
N ALA A 550 -4.98 0.42 -34.36
CA ALA A 550 -5.60 0.03 -33.09
C ALA A 550 -5.74 1.19 -32.08
N ALA A 551 -4.68 1.96 -31.77
CA ALA A 551 -4.78 3.09 -30.84
C ALA A 551 -5.60 4.26 -31.42
N ARG A 552 -5.41 4.56 -32.71
CA ARG A 552 -6.27 5.45 -33.50
C ARG A 552 -7.65 4.87 -33.80
N SER A 553 -8.00 3.66 -33.35
CA SER A 553 -9.32 3.07 -33.60
C SER A 553 -10.26 3.26 -32.43
N HIS A 554 -9.78 3.27 -31.18
CA HIS A 554 -10.69 3.35 -30.03
C HIS A 554 -11.37 4.72 -29.91
N HIS A 555 -10.63 5.82 -30.01
CA HIS A 555 -11.24 7.16 -30.03
C HIS A 555 -12.12 7.36 -31.27
N PRO A 556 -11.67 7.23 -32.52
CA PRO A 556 -12.51 7.36 -33.71
C PRO A 556 -13.69 6.38 -33.76
N ARG A 557 -13.58 5.17 -33.21
CA ARG A 557 -14.71 4.24 -33.11
C ARG A 557 -15.72 4.72 -32.08
N MET A 558 -15.29 5.10 -30.87
CA MET A 558 -16.15 5.68 -29.85
C MET A 558 -16.83 6.96 -30.37
N MET A 559 -16.04 7.80 -31.02
CA MET A 559 -16.46 9.05 -31.65
C MET A 559 -17.43 8.82 -32.79
N ARG A 560 -17.20 7.81 -33.64
CA ARG A 560 -18.15 7.42 -34.69
C ARG A 560 -19.42 6.85 -34.08
N VAL A 561 -19.34 6.06 -33.01
CA VAL A 561 -20.51 5.54 -32.30
C VAL A 561 -21.32 6.67 -31.67
N LEU A 562 -20.65 7.59 -30.97
CA LEU A 562 -21.29 8.77 -30.38
C LEU A 562 -21.84 9.71 -31.44
N ARG A 563 -21.13 9.90 -32.56
CA ARG A 563 -21.61 10.67 -33.70
C ARG A 563 -22.83 10.02 -34.34
N ASN A 564 -22.76 8.73 -34.67
CA ASN A 564 -23.89 7.96 -35.19
C ASN A 564 -25.09 8.00 -34.24
N LEU A 565 -24.84 7.98 -32.93
CA LEU A 565 -25.87 8.17 -31.92
C LEU A 565 -26.47 9.58 -32.00
N LEU A 566 -25.66 10.64 -32.03
CA LEU A 566 -26.17 12.01 -32.15
C LEU A 566 -26.91 12.27 -33.48
N ASP A 567 -26.42 11.69 -34.58
CA ASP A 567 -27.00 11.78 -35.92
C ASP A 567 -28.32 11.02 -35.99
N ALA A 568 -28.37 9.81 -35.41
CA ALA A 568 -29.59 9.05 -35.25
C ALA A 568 -30.63 9.83 -34.43
N LEU A 569 -30.19 10.60 -33.43
CA LEU A 569 -31.08 11.40 -32.60
C LEU A 569 -31.66 12.65 -33.26
N ASP A 570 -31.31 12.93 -34.52
CA ASP A 570 -31.75 14.09 -35.32
C ASP A 570 -31.71 15.40 -34.51
N LEU A 571 -30.64 15.55 -33.72
CA LEU A 571 -30.38 16.72 -32.87
C LEU A 571 -29.99 17.92 -33.73
N THR A 572 -30.94 18.39 -34.53
CA THR A 572 -30.84 19.51 -35.47
C THR A 572 -30.84 20.86 -34.74
N GLU A 573 -30.38 21.89 -35.44
CA GLU A 573 -30.33 23.30 -35.00
C GLU A 573 -31.66 23.75 -34.37
N ASP A 574 -32.78 23.49 -35.06
CA ASP A 574 -34.13 23.87 -34.65
C ASP A 574 -34.55 23.22 -33.31
N THR A 575 -34.26 21.92 -33.15
CA THR A 575 -34.66 21.12 -31.98
C THR A 575 -33.98 21.59 -30.69
N LEU A 576 -32.76 22.13 -30.80
CA LEU A 576 -32.00 22.61 -29.65
C LEU A 576 -32.18 24.10 -29.40
N GLU A 577 -32.47 24.91 -30.42
CA GLU A 577 -32.88 26.32 -30.21
C GLU A 577 -34.25 26.45 -29.54
N GLU A 578 -35.20 25.53 -29.82
CA GLU A 578 -36.51 25.49 -29.16
C GLU A 578 -36.44 25.18 -27.66
N SER A 579 -35.50 24.33 -27.24
CA SER A 579 -35.26 24.01 -25.82
C SER A 579 -34.72 25.19 -24.99
N ARG A 580 -34.36 26.29 -25.67
CA ARG A 580 -33.59 27.40 -25.10
C ARG A 580 -34.43 28.63 -24.74
N MET A 581 -35.70 28.69 -25.10
CA MET A 581 -36.55 29.85 -24.81
C MET A 581 -37.00 29.84 -23.34
N PRO A 582 -36.48 30.74 -22.49
CA PRO A 582 -36.88 30.82 -21.10
C PRO A 582 -38.20 31.59 -20.98
N ASP A 583 -39.27 30.93 -20.51
CA ASP A 583 -40.52 31.45 -19.92
C ASP A 583 -40.99 32.87 -20.35
N GLY A 584 -40.92 33.16 -21.64
CA GLY A 584 -41.49 34.34 -22.26
C GLY A 584 -42.52 33.91 -23.29
N GLU A 585 -43.80 34.02 -22.93
CA GLU A 585 -45.00 33.75 -23.73
C GLU A 585 -44.77 33.65 -25.25
N SER A 586 -44.51 32.44 -25.74
CA SER A 586 -44.62 32.13 -27.17
C SER A 586 -45.83 31.21 -27.38
N THR A 587 -46.92 31.82 -27.82
CA THR A 587 -48.06 31.13 -28.45
C THR A 587 -47.66 30.75 -29.88
N GLY A 588 -46.77 29.77 -30.02
CA GLY A 588 -46.32 29.17 -31.28
C GLY A 588 -46.47 27.63 -31.26
N PRO A 589 -46.56 26.97 -32.42
CA PRO A 589 -47.41 25.78 -32.60
C PRO A 589 -46.80 24.49 -32.04
N LEU A 590 -47.65 23.75 -31.32
CA LEU A 590 -47.48 22.40 -30.75
C LEU A 590 -47.04 21.28 -31.73
N LYS A 591 -46.65 21.59 -32.98
CA LYS A 591 -46.35 20.62 -34.05
C LYS A 591 -44.94 20.02 -33.95
N ASP A 592 -43.98 20.72 -33.38
CA ASP A 592 -42.59 20.24 -33.30
C ASP A 592 -42.35 19.25 -32.13
N LEU A 593 -43.25 19.24 -31.15
CA LEU A 593 -43.33 18.20 -30.13
C LEU A 593 -43.74 16.83 -30.69
N ASP A 594 -44.46 16.80 -31.82
CA ASP A 594 -44.82 15.56 -32.51
C ASP A 594 -43.66 15.07 -33.40
N HIS A 595 -42.88 15.97 -34.00
CA HIS A 595 -41.67 15.63 -34.76
C HIS A 595 -40.55 15.11 -33.86
N MET A 596 -40.28 15.78 -32.73
CA MET A 596 -39.39 15.24 -31.68
C MET A 596 -39.89 13.86 -31.21
N ARG A 597 -41.19 13.69 -30.99
CA ARG A 597 -41.76 12.40 -30.56
C ARG A 597 -41.64 11.30 -31.62
N GLU A 598 -41.64 11.66 -32.90
CA GLU A 598 -41.43 10.77 -34.06
C GLU A 598 -39.95 10.39 -34.24
N VAL A 599 -39.02 11.33 -34.08
CA VAL A 599 -37.57 11.09 -34.08
C VAL A 599 -37.15 10.24 -32.87
N PHE A 600 -37.53 10.69 -31.66
CA PHE A 600 -37.36 9.90 -30.43
C PHE A 600 -38.12 8.57 -30.49
N GLY A 601 -39.14 8.44 -31.33
CA GLY A 601 -39.88 7.20 -31.55
C GLY A 601 -39.12 6.21 -32.43
N ARG A 602 -38.40 6.70 -33.46
CA ARG A 602 -37.61 5.88 -34.40
C ARG A 602 -36.39 5.24 -33.77
N TYR A 603 -35.72 5.97 -32.89
CA TYR A 603 -34.53 5.49 -32.18
C TYR A 603 -34.82 5.22 -30.71
N ARG A 604 -36.11 5.16 -30.35
CA ARG A 604 -36.59 4.90 -29.00
C ARG A 604 -35.96 3.64 -28.46
N ASP A 605 -35.88 2.57 -29.23
CA ASP A 605 -35.42 1.28 -28.73
C ASP A 605 -33.89 1.25 -28.49
N GLU A 606 -33.10 2.01 -29.27
CA GLU A 606 -31.64 2.13 -29.09
C GLU A 606 -31.29 3.09 -27.95
N LEU A 607 -32.00 4.23 -27.89
CA LEU A 607 -31.98 5.11 -26.73
C LEU A 607 -32.48 4.41 -25.49
N ASP A 608 -33.58 3.67 -25.55
CA ASP A 608 -34.12 2.92 -24.42
C ASP A 608 -33.25 1.69 -24.13
N ALA A 609 -32.25 1.35 -24.95
CA ALA A 609 -31.22 0.36 -24.63
C ALA A 609 -29.99 0.99 -23.96
N ILE A 610 -29.50 2.13 -24.46
CA ILE A 610 -28.37 2.89 -23.88
C ILE A 610 -28.79 3.64 -22.61
N ALA A 611 -29.98 4.23 -22.67
CA ALA A 611 -30.70 4.93 -21.63
C ALA A 611 -31.73 4.03 -20.91
N ALA A 612 -31.84 2.73 -21.21
CA ALA A 612 -32.65 1.77 -20.43
C ALA A 612 -32.43 1.92 -18.92
N PRO A 613 -31.15 1.96 -18.48
CA PRO A 613 -30.84 2.16 -17.07
C PRO A 613 -31.25 3.55 -16.53
N PHE A 614 -31.55 4.47 -17.44
CA PHE A 614 -31.89 5.88 -17.24
C PHE A 614 -33.33 6.23 -17.64
N SER A 615 -34.20 5.25 -17.87
CA SER A 615 -35.62 5.43 -18.27
C SER A 615 -36.46 6.27 -17.29
N GLY A 616 -35.91 6.62 -16.13
CA GLY A 616 -36.46 7.59 -15.17
C GLY A 616 -35.90 9.02 -15.26
N MET A 617 -35.05 9.35 -16.24
CA MET A 617 -34.47 10.69 -16.40
C MET A 617 -35.49 11.71 -16.90
N SER A 618 -35.39 12.95 -16.39
CA SER A 618 -36.16 14.08 -16.92
C SER A 618 -35.65 14.48 -18.32
N LYS A 619 -36.53 15.06 -19.15
CA LYS A 619 -36.15 15.58 -20.49
C LYS A 619 -34.95 16.53 -20.43
N ASP A 620 -34.93 17.43 -19.44
CA ASP A 620 -33.84 18.39 -19.23
C ASP A 620 -32.50 17.70 -18.97
N SER A 621 -32.51 16.60 -18.20
CA SER A 621 -31.32 15.79 -17.94
C SER A 621 -30.79 15.13 -19.22
N THR A 622 -31.71 14.67 -20.09
CA THR A 622 -31.36 14.10 -21.40
C THR A 622 -30.76 15.16 -22.31
N HIS A 623 -31.32 16.37 -22.38
CA HIS A 623 -30.76 17.45 -23.18
C HIS A 623 -29.36 17.88 -22.70
N LEU A 624 -29.15 18.01 -21.38
CA LEU A 624 -27.82 18.35 -20.83
C LEU A 624 -26.78 17.28 -21.15
N LEU A 625 -27.19 16.01 -21.10
CA LEU A 625 -26.34 14.88 -21.48
C LEU A 625 -25.98 14.93 -22.97
N LEU A 626 -26.96 15.13 -23.84
CA LEU A 626 -26.74 15.23 -25.28
C LEU A 626 -25.90 16.44 -25.66
N ASP A 627 -26.02 17.56 -24.94
CA ASP A 627 -25.14 18.72 -25.10
C ASP A 627 -23.69 18.39 -24.73
N ARG A 628 -23.47 17.57 -23.70
CA ARG A 628 -22.11 17.12 -23.34
C ARG A 628 -21.57 16.14 -24.35
N LEU A 629 -22.34 15.15 -24.74
CA LEU A 629 -21.93 14.17 -25.75
C LEU A 629 -21.66 14.85 -27.08
N GLY A 630 -22.50 15.82 -27.49
CA GLY A 630 -22.29 16.67 -28.66
C GLY A 630 -21.01 17.49 -28.56
N LEU A 631 -20.73 18.09 -27.40
CA LEU A 631 -19.46 18.79 -27.17
C LEU A 631 -18.26 17.85 -27.30
N VAL A 632 -18.32 16.67 -26.69
CA VAL A 632 -17.26 15.65 -26.82
C VAL A 632 -17.10 15.27 -28.29
N VAL A 633 -18.20 15.02 -29.01
CA VAL A 633 -18.15 14.61 -30.42
C VAL A 633 -17.60 15.70 -31.33
N VAL A 634 -17.97 16.95 -31.09
CA VAL A 634 -17.47 18.07 -31.87
C VAL A 634 -16.01 18.34 -31.54
N CYS A 635 -15.60 18.44 -30.27
CA CYS A 635 -14.21 18.72 -29.93
C CYS A 635 -13.20 17.66 -30.42
N ASN A 636 -13.65 16.44 -30.73
CA ASN A 636 -12.78 15.31 -31.10
C ASN A 636 -12.90 14.87 -32.58
N SER A 637 -13.61 15.62 -33.42
CA SER A 637 -13.81 15.27 -34.84
C SER A 637 -12.99 16.16 -35.77
N GLU A 638 -12.86 15.81 -37.05
CA GLU A 638 -12.36 16.76 -38.06
C GLU A 638 -13.48 17.76 -38.38
N GLN A 639 -13.15 19.05 -38.47
CA GLN A 639 -14.12 20.09 -38.80
C GLN A 639 -14.77 19.76 -40.16
N GLU A 640 -16.07 19.47 -40.13
CA GLU A 640 -16.84 19.20 -41.33
C GLU A 640 -17.48 20.50 -41.81
N ASP A 641 -17.07 20.95 -42.99
CA ASP A 641 -17.58 22.17 -43.60
C ASP A 641 -19.12 22.13 -43.69
N GLY A 642 -19.78 23.07 -43.02
CA GLY A 642 -21.23 23.26 -43.09
C GLY A 642 -22.05 22.49 -42.06
N TRP A 643 -21.45 21.81 -41.08
CA TRP A 643 -22.21 21.23 -39.96
C TRP A 643 -22.49 22.30 -38.89
N PRO A 644 -23.75 22.72 -38.65
CA PRO A 644 -24.06 23.83 -37.73
C PRO A 644 -23.74 23.52 -36.25
N LEU A 645 -23.69 22.24 -35.89
CA LEU A 645 -23.28 21.80 -34.55
C LEU A 645 -21.83 22.17 -34.25
N TRP A 646 -20.95 22.20 -35.26
CA TRP A 646 -19.57 22.69 -35.11
C TRP A 646 -19.57 24.11 -34.57
N ASP A 647 -20.29 25.04 -35.20
CA ASP A 647 -20.33 26.44 -34.78
C ASP A 647 -20.92 26.64 -33.38
N ARG A 648 -21.89 25.80 -32.98
CA ARG A 648 -22.48 25.84 -31.64
C ARG A 648 -21.48 25.43 -30.55
N PHE A 649 -20.76 24.33 -30.75
CA PHE A 649 -19.87 23.77 -29.74
C PHE A 649 -18.45 24.36 -29.80
N LEU A 650 -18.00 24.80 -30.98
CA LEU A 650 -16.72 25.50 -31.20
C LEU A 650 -16.71 26.92 -30.69
N ARG A 651 -17.86 27.64 -30.65
CA ARG A 651 -17.89 29.00 -30.11
C ARG A 651 -17.26 28.94 -28.72
N PRO A 652 -16.05 29.51 -28.52
CA PRO A 652 -15.35 29.39 -27.25
C PRO A 652 -16.16 30.20 -26.27
N ARG A 653 -17.12 29.57 -25.60
CA ARG A 653 -17.56 30.04 -24.31
C ARG A 653 -16.28 29.98 -23.50
N ASN A 654 -15.76 31.17 -23.23
CA ASN A 654 -14.58 31.40 -22.42
C ASN A 654 -14.92 31.02 -20.98
N ASP A 655 -15.28 29.76 -20.79
CA ASP A 655 -15.88 29.20 -19.61
C ASP A 655 -14.74 28.59 -18.83
N SER A 656 -14.25 29.33 -17.84
CA SER A 656 -13.21 28.88 -16.91
C SER A 656 -13.54 27.54 -16.26
N ARG A 657 -14.81 27.11 -16.28
CA ARG A 657 -15.24 25.79 -15.79
C ARG A 657 -14.66 24.64 -16.59
N ARG A 658 -14.38 24.81 -17.89
CA ARG A 658 -13.79 23.73 -18.71
C ARG A 658 -12.34 23.46 -18.32
N ASP A 659 -11.61 24.50 -17.92
CA ASP A 659 -10.25 24.35 -17.39
C ASP A 659 -10.25 23.45 -16.13
N VAL A 660 -11.26 23.58 -15.26
CA VAL A 660 -11.38 22.77 -14.04
C VAL A 660 -11.54 21.28 -14.39
N ASP A 661 -12.33 20.94 -15.41
CA ASP A 661 -12.52 19.54 -15.82
C ASP A 661 -11.23 18.93 -16.35
N ASP A 662 -10.50 19.64 -17.21
CA ASP A 662 -9.23 19.16 -17.74
C ASP A 662 -8.18 18.95 -16.63
N VAL A 663 -8.12 19.86 -15.65
CA VAL A 663 -7.24 19.73 -14.48
C VAL A 663 -7.71 18.57 -13.58
N LEU A 664 -9.02 18.31 -13.47
CA LEU A 664 -9.55 17.18 -12.69
C LEU A 664 -9.23 15.84 -13.36
N ILE A 665 -9.35 15.75 -14.69
CA ILE A 665 -8.93 14.60 -15.47
C ILE A 665 -7.42 14.38 -15.30
N PHE A 666 -6.62 15.45 -15.35
CA PHE A 666 -5.18 15.36 -15.11
C PHE A 666 -4.87 14.81 -13.72
N ARG A 667 -5.49 15.39 -12.69
CA ARG A 667 -5.36 14.92 -11.30
C ARG A 667 -5.70 13.44 -11.18
N PHE A 668 -6.79 13.02 -11.82
CA PHE A 668 -7.22 11.63 -11.83
C PHE A 668 -6.15 10.72 -12.47
N ILE A 669 -5.65 11.08 -13.66
CA ILE A 669 -4.60 10.30 -14.34
C ILE A 669 -3.31 10.25 -13.52
N LEU A 670 -2.94 11.34 -12.84
CA LEU A 670 -1.79 11.37 -11.92
C LEU A 670 -1.98 10.40 -10.74
N MET A 671 -3.17 10.38 -10.14
CA MET A 671 -3.49 9.44 -9.07
C MET A 671 -3.41 8.00 -9.56
N VAL A 672 -3.98 7.72 -10.72
CA VAL A 672 -3.88 6.41 -11.37
C VAL A 672 -2.42 6.03 -11.57
N LEU A 673 -1.62 6.86 -12.23
CA LEU A 673 -0.18 6.62 -12.43
C LEU A 673 0.55 6.33 -11.11
N LEU A 674 0.27 7.10 -10.07
CA LEU A 674 0.93 6.98 -8.77
C LEU A 674 0.66 5.61 -8.12
N PHE A 675 -0.57 5.10 -8.18
CA PHE A 675 -0.91 3.77 -7.67
C PHE A 675 -0.43 2.66 -8.60
N GLN A 676 -0.59 2.80 -9.91
CA GLN A 676 -0.22 1.76 -10.88
C GLN A 676 1.29 1.50 -10.97
N THR A 677 2.10 2.51 -10.65
CA THR A 677 3.55 2.39 -10.58
C THR A 677 4.04 1.94 -9.20
N ALA A 678 3.14 1.66 -8.25
CA ALA A 678 3.48 1.06 -6.97
C ALA A 678 3.74 -0.44 -7.15
N ILE A 679 4.47 -1.06 -6.21
CA ILE A 679 4.70 -2.50 -6.25
C ILE A 679 3.38 -3.21 -5.90
N ASP A 680 2.91 -4.06 -6.82
CA ASP A 680 1.67 -4.82 -6.62
C ASP A 680 1.83 -5.89 -5.55
N ASN A 681 1.26 -5.70 -4.36
CA ASN A 681 1.34 -6.69 -3.28
C ASN A 681 0.17 -7.67 -3.20
N SER A 682 -0.71 -7.72 -4.21
CA SER A 682 -1.93 -8.55 -4.21
C SER A 682 -1.67 -10.05 -4.04
N GLU A 683 -0.62 -10.59 -4.66
CA GLU A 683 -0.28 -12.01 -4.52
C GLU A 683 0.04 -12.35 -3.06
N VAL A 684 0.84 -11.52 -2.39
CA VAL A 684 1.21 -11.76 -1.00
C VAL A 684 0.03 -11.50 -0.07
N LEU A 685 -0.77 -10.47 -0.33
CA LEU A 685 -1.98 -10.17 0.44
C LEU A 685 -3.00 -11.32 0.40
N ASN A 686 -3.12 -11.99 -0.75
CA ASN A 686 -3.99 -13.16 -0.91
C ASN A 686 -3.34 -14.47 -0.43
N SER A 687 -2.03 -14.47 -0.15
CA SER A 687 -1.31 -15.62 0.38
C SER A 687 -1.46 -15.71 1.90
N SER A 688 -1.22 -16.90 2.47
CA SER A 688 -1.16 -17.06 3.93
C SER A 688 0.02 -16.32 4.57
N LEU A 689 1.01 -15.86 3.78
CA LEU A 689 2.19 -15.17 4.31
C LEU A 689 1.85 -13.83 4.96
N TRP A 690 0.84 -13.11 4.45
CA TRP A 690 0.48 -11.78 4.95
C TRP A 690 0.08 -11.82 6.42
N ASP A 691 -0.81 -12.75 6.78
CA ASP A 691 -1.34 -12.91 8.13
C ASP A 691 -0.45 -13.76 9.04
N ARG A 692 0.46 -14.54 8.44
CA ARG A 692 1.34 -15.45 9.19
C ARG A 692 2.34 -14.67 10.04
N VAL A 693 2.36 -14.98 11.33
CA VAL A 693 3.39 -14.52 12.26
C VAL A 693 4.65 -15.36 12.05
N ILE A 694 5.75 -14.71 11.72
CA ILE A 694 7.05 -15.35 11.53
C ILE A 694 8.08 -14.80 12.52
N PRO A 695 9.03 -15.62 13.00
CA PRO A 695 10.20 -15.13 13.69
C PRO A 695 11.11 -14.39 12.70
N ILE A 696 11.67 -13.26 13.14
CA ILE A 696 12.67 -12.48 12.43
C ILE A 696 14.02 -12.75 13.10
N ILE A 697 15.03 -13.05 12.28
CA ILE A 697 16.39 -13.34 12.72
C ILE A 697 17.41 -12.35 12.18
#